data_AF-A0A7S2MY45-F1
#
_entry.id   AF-A0A7S2MY45-F1
#
_cell.length_a   1.000
_cell.length_b   1.000
_cell.length_c   1.000
_cell.angle_alpha   90.00
_cell.angle_beta   90.00
_cell.angle_gamma   90.00
#
_symmetry.space_group_name_H-M   'P 1'
#
loop_
_entity.id
_entity.type
_entity.pdbx_description
1 polymer ?
#
loop_
_entity_poly.entity_id
_entity_poly.type
_entity_poly.pdbx_seq_one_letter_code
_entity_poly.pdbx_strand_id
1 'polypeptide(L)'
;GPGPGQPRAQGGGARMLPQPIAPSSAPGGGFAAGRGPWDPQRGGYPAAARVAGLHAAPRPSAKGEAEGADAGGEIPALNDLLQSLDNTEQEDLTSKAREMGVSLVDFDSRDRAAELLDSAERLELWTAQKLLRECEERELAADALTSRSDLLLLLRDSILSDGLQLTALIRRCQDKGLCVDRGQPRHEIIQLLRDWRWEALGIPVRRLPSVEAARGVLTQVRGLEGAADDELLALCKKWELPGDSPPDVLTSRLKQAFIWKQFAADELRRECRARGLKLDGEAKRDQLYRRLLASLGEDRSKACGIPVQRLGGQQAADDVVREMDRLQCMGRLSLKSEYKKLGVRFDPKMDSQDLVEGLRNVLIWKSLPVDEFRRECRERGVAVTHYDATQGRLKGPIKLLLEKETQLSQWEALGVPARRLDFKRAQGLAQQFQQIDQMALPKLLEWYTSTGFPKEAGIEKSELAGLLKKVTMWHALPPAILREESVALGLDGENEENEALLNKLFIRARMDLWDARGYPAKRLGDVDTVIQAVARYEEFLAMDAEALRKLYGQQGFPEEAKMTQANMLSVLRTVLMWTLLPSAELRKDCVERKLPVEASGKAADEEGRKDALFQQLCNDIFAAISLYVNDFPGAGTGLSIASSPAGAAPPRRGLGLRH
;
A
#
# COMPACT_ATOMS: atom_id res chain seq x y z
N GLY A 1 65.94 56.23 4.10
CA GLY A 1 67.16 55.56 3.61
C GLY A 1 68.23 55.59 4.69
N PRO A 2 69.41 54.99 4.51
CA PRO A 2 69.92 54.12 3.44
C PRO A 2 70.21 52.66 3.91
N GLY A 3 70.60 51.76 2.98
CA GLY A 3 71.01 50.34 3.17
C GLY A 3 72.47 50.17 3.64
N PRO A 4 73.28 49.15 3.23
CA PRO A 4 73.07 48.00 2.31
C PRO A 4 73.72 46.64 2.76
N GLY A 5 73.64 45.57 1.94
CA GLY A 5 74.55 44.39 2.03
C GLY A 5 74.08 43.03 1.46
N GLN A 6 74.44 42.75 0.19
CA GLN A 6 74.21 41.56 -0.69
C GLN A 6 75.11 40.32 -0.35
N PRO A 7 75.25 39.22 -1.15
CA PRO A 7 74.48 38.63 -2.29
C PRO A 7 74.38 37.06 -2.37
N ARG A 8 73.62 36.52 -3.35
CA ARG A 8 74.04 35.65 -4.52
C ARG A 8 73.08 34.47 -4.89
N ALA A 9 72.63 34.51 -6.17
CA ALA A 9 72.49 33.44 -7.21
C ALA A 9 71.65 32.16 -6.94
N GLN A 10 71.05 31.42 -7.89
CA GLN A 10 70.66 31.50 -9.32
C GLN A 10 69.85 30.20 -9.60
N GLY A 11 68.97 30.21 -10.62
CA GLY A 11 68.39 29.03 -11.28
C GLY A 11 66.99 28.62 -10.78
N GLY A 12 65.92 28.52 -11.57
CA GLY A 12 65.78 28.22 -12.99
C GLY A 12 65.17 26.82 -13.13
N GLY A 13 63.87 26.71 -13.40
CA GLY A 13 63.22 25.40 -13.63
C GLY A 13 61.70 25.45 -13.65
N ALA A 14 61.13 25.81 -14.81
CA ALA A 14 59.71 25.66 -15.11
C ALA A 14 59.31 24.17 -15.17
N ARG A 15 58.15 23.81 -14.64
CA ARG A 15 57.51 22.51 -14.91
C ARG A 15 56.05 22.69 -15.32
N MET A 16 55.77 22.07 -16.46
CA MET A 16 54.56 22.09 -17.26
C MET A 16 53.39 21.33 -16.61
N LEU A 17 52.20 21.82 -16.96
CA LEU A 17 50.90 21.15 -16.86
C LEU A 17 50.83 19.90 -17.75
N PRO A 18 50.10 18.84 -17.38
CA PRO A 18 49.74 17.77 -18.31
C PRO A 18 48.42 18.08 -19.03
N GLN A 19 48.45 17.89 -20.36
CA GLN A 19 47.29 17.90 -21.26
C GLN A 19 46.56 16.53 -21.32
N PRO A 20 45.31 16.49 -21.81
CA PRO A 20 44.45 15.32 -21.80
C PRO A 20 44.71 14.36 -22.97
N ILE A 21 44.42 13.08 -22.73
CA ILE A 21 44.55 11.98 -23.70
C ILE A 21 43.28 11.93 -24.57
N ALA A 22 43.45 11.99 -25.89
CA ALA A 22 42.43 11.72 -26.90
C ALA A 22 42.28 10.20 -27.18
N PRO A 23 41.13 9.73 -27.69
CA PRO A 23 40.86 8.31 -27.89
C PRO A 23 41.39 7.80 -29.23
N SER A 24 41.90 6.57 -29.23
CA SER A 24 42.36 5.83 -30.40
C SER A 24 41.26 4.92 -30.95
N SER A 25 41.32 4.78 -32.27
CA SER A 25 40.50 4.08 -33.25
C SER A 25 40.25 2.58 -33.05
N ALA A 26 39.18 2.12 -33.72
CA ALA A 26 38.63 0.78 -33.90
C ALA A 26 39.61 -0.29 -34.48
N PRO A 27 39.20 -1.59 -34.55
CA PRO A 27 38.37 -2.09 -35.67
C PRO A 27 37.24 -3.03 -35.18
N GLY A 28 36.08 -3.13 -35.82
CA GLY A 28 35.90 -3.68 -37.16
C GLY A 28 35.51 -5.16 -37.06
N GLY A 29 34.22 -5.46 -37.09
CA GLY A 29 33.68 -6.82 -37.05
C GLY A 29 32.20 -6.82 -37.37
N GLY A 30 31.86 -6.78 -38.66
CA GLY A 30 30.49 -6.88 -39.13
C GLY A 30 29.98 -8.32 -39.15
N PHE A 31 28.69 -8.49 -38.87
CA PHE A 31 27.87 -9.52 -39.51
C PHE A 31 26.48 -8.94 -39.78
N ALA A 32 26.04 -9.20 -41.01
CA ALA A 32 24.85 -8.66 -41.64
C ALA A 32 23.63 -9.57 -41.45
N ALA A 33 22.46 -8.96 -41.71
CA ALA A 33 21.17 -9.58 -42.06
C ALA A 33 20.45 -10.39 -40.96
N GLY A 34 19.14 -10.31 -40.78
CA GLY A 34 18.10 -9.61 -41.52
C GLY A 34 16.71 -10.05 -41.05
N ARG A 35 15.70 -9.49 -41.71
CA ARG A 35 14.27 -9.86 -41.73
C ARG A 35 13.43 -9.48 -40.49
N GLY A 36 12.46 -8.61 -40.72
CA GLY A 36 11.23 -8.55 -39.93
C GLY A 36 10.28 -9.71 -40.26
N PRO A 37 8.97 -9.46 -40.30
CA PRO A 37 8.03 -9.50 -39.18
C PRO A 37 7.08 -10.71 -39.31
N TRP A 38 6.67 -11.37 -38.21
CA TRP A 38 5.71 -12.49 -38.30
C TRP A 38 4.64 -12.43 -37.19
N ASP A 39 3.51 -11.89 -37.61
CA ASP A 39 2.14 -12.15 -37.19
C ASP A 39 1.69 -13.51 -37.80
N PRO A 40 0.99 -14.39 -37.07
CA PRO A 40 0.22 -15.44 -37.71
C PRO A 40 -1.25 -15.39 -37.30
N GLN A 41 -2.07 -14.85 -38.21
CA GLN A 41 -3.47 -15.26 -38.35
C GLN A 41 -3.57 -16.60 -39.12
N ARG A 42 -4.64 -17.34 -38.80
CA ARG A 42 -5.36 -18.35 -39.62
C ARG A 42 -4.73 -19.74 -39.78
N GLY A 43 -5.33 -20.69 -39.06
CA GLY A 43 -5.58 -22.05 -39.56
C GLY A 43 -7.06 -22.18 -39.92
N GLY A 44 -7.36 -22.26 -41.21
CA GLY A 44 -8.68 -22.63 -41.73
C GLY A 44 -8.76 -24.12 -42.04
N TYR A 45 -9.96 -24.69 -41.91
CA TYR A 45 -10.37 -25.98 -42.49
C TYR A 45 -11.88 -25.90 -42.83
N PRO A 46 -12.41 -26.76 -43.72
CA PRO A 46 -13.09 -26.29 -44.92
C PRO A 46 -14.60 -26.50 -44.91
N ALA A 47 -15.26 -25.83 -45.85
CA ALA A 47 -16.65 -26.06 -46.22
C ALA A 47 -16.81 -27.32 -47.08
N ALA A 48 -17.74 -28.20 -46.69
CA ALA A 48 -18.50 -29.16 -47.49
C ALA A 48 -19.50 -29.84 -46.52
N ALA A 49 -20.73 -30.23 -46.83
CA ALA A 49 -21.63 -30.05 -47.96
C ALA A 49 -23.03 -30.44 -47.45
N ARG A 50 -24.06 -29.96 -48.15
CA ARG A 50 -25.48 -30.32 -47.99
C ARG A 50 -25.72 -31.83 -47.88
N VAL A 51 -26.60 -32.24 -46.96
CA VAL A 51 -27.63 -33.25 -47.24
C VAL A 51 -28.96 -32.75 -46.68
N ALA A 52 -29.97 -32.78 -47.54
CA ALA A 52 -31.35 -32.40 -47.30
C ALA A 52 -32.18 -33.60 -46.79
N GLY A 53 -33.36 -33.27 -46.25
CA GLY A 53 -34.47 -34.21 -46.05
C GLY A 53 -34.60 -34.69 -44.60
N LEU A 54 -35.78 -34.76 -43.97
CA LEU A 54 -37.12 -34.97 -44.50
C LEU A 54 -38.17 -34.61 -43.42
N HIS A 55 -39.33 -34.18 -43.89
CA HIS A 55 -40.66 -34.31 -43.29
C HIS A 55 -41.01 -33.61 -41.97
N ALA A 56 -41.56 -32.40 -42.14
CA ALA A 56 -42.75 -32.00 -41.41
C ALA A 56 -43.97 -32.85 -41.83
N ALA A 57 -44.78 -33.26 -40.87
CA ALA A 57 -46.17 -33.65 -41.09
C ALA A 57 -47.06 -32.99 -40.01
N PRO A 58 -48.30 -32.62 -40.36
CA PRO A 58 -49.07 -31.60 -39.69
C PRO A 58 -50.06 -32.18 -38.68
N ARG A 59 -50.49 -31.38 -37.70
CA ARG A 59 -51.70 -31.67 -36.92
C ARG A 59 -52.80 -30.67 -37.27
N PRO A 60 -54.06 -31.15 -37.35
CA PRO A 60 -55.07 -30.55 -38.20
C PRO A 60 -55.88 -29.49 -37.48
N SER A 61 -56.27 -28.48 -38.26
CA SER A 61 -57.36 -27.58 -37.95
C SER A 61 -58.68 -28.29 -38.26
N ALA A 62 -59.57 -28.34 -37.28
CA ALA A 62 -60.98 -28.63 -37.49
C ALA A 62 -61.80 -27.50 -36.85
N LYS A 63 -62.34 -26.64 -37.71
CA LYS A 63 -63.49 -25.78 -37.42
C LYS A 63 -64.73 -26.66 -37.31
N GLY A 64 -65.52 -26.45 -36.27
CA GLY A 64 -66.88 -26.96 -36.14
C GLY A 64 -67.66 -25.98 -35.29
N GLU A 65 -68.43 -25.12 -35.96
CA GLU A 65 -69.49 -24.31 -35.35
C GLU A 65 -70.59 -25.22 -34.83
N ALA A 66 -71.03 -25.01 -33.60
CA ALA A 66 -72.36 -25.39 -33.14
C ALA A 66 -72.76 -24.44 -32.01
N GLU A 67 -73.74 -23.59 -32.33
CA GLU A 67 -74.57 -22.85 -31.38
C GLU A 67 -75.23 -23.80 -30.38
N GLY A 68 -75.39 -23.35 -29.14
CA GLY A 68 -76.32 -24.02 -28.23
C GLY A 68 -76.10 -23.77 -26.75
N ALA A 69 -76.93 -22.88 -26.21
CA ALA A 69 -77.43 -22.90 -24.83
C ALA A 69 -76.41 -22.67 -23.70
N ASP A 70 -76.31 -21.38 -23.37
CA ASP A 70 -76.42 -20.84 -22.01
C ASP A 70 -76.84 -21.85 -20.91
N ALA A 71 -75.85 -22.21 -20.09
CA ALA A 71 -76.03 -22.63 -18.71
C ALA A 71 -74.82 -22.12 -17.94
N GLY A 72 -74.78 -20.80 -17.73
CA GLY A 72 -73.94 -20.17 -16.72
C GLY A 72 -74.23 -20.79 -15.35
N GLY A 73 -73.20 -21.36 -14.74
CA GLY A 73 -73.28 -22.04 -13.45
C GLY A 73 -71.88 -22.37 -12.93
N GLU A 74 -71.19 -21.33 -12.49
CA GLU A 74 -70.14 -21.34 -11.46
C GLU A 74 -69.20 -22.57 -11.35
N ILE A 75 -68.08 -22.56 -12.09
CA ILE A 75 -66.81 -23.16 -11.59
C ILE A 75 -65.63 -22.14 -11.54
N PRO A 76 -65.79 -20.89 -11.04
CA PRO A 76 -64.64 -20.09 -10.60
C PRO A 76 -63.86 -20.79 -9.49
N ALA A 77 -64.57 -21.51 -8.62
CA ALA A 77 -64.00 -22.11 -7.41
C ALA A 77 -62.87 -23.13 -7.67
N LEU A 78 -62.91 -23.91 -8.76
CA LEU A 78 -61.87 -24.92 -9.03
C LEU A 78 -60.60 -24.29 -9.61
N ASN A 79 -60.73 -23.26 -10.46
CA ASN A 79 -59.58 -22.55 -11.02
C ASN A 79 -58.90 -21.68 -9.96
N ASP A 80 -59.68 -21.08 -9.06
CA ASP A 80 -59.18 -20.34 -7.90
C ASP A 80 -58.49 -21.30 -6.90
N LEU A 81 -59.01 -22.52 -6.71
CA LEU A 81 -58.37 -23.56 -5.90
C LEU A 81 -57.05 -24.03 -6.51
N LEU A 82 -57.00 -24.28 -7.82
CA LEU A 82 -55.77 -24.68 -8.51
C LEU A 82 -54.69 -23.58 -8.45
N GLN A 83 -55.07 -22.31 -8.64
CA GLN A 83 -54.15 -21.19 -8.46
C GLN A 83 -53.68 -21.04 -7.01
N SER A 84 -54.56 -21.30 -6.03
CA SER A 84 -54.17 -21.24 -4.62
C SER A 84 -53.16 -22.33 -4.25
N LEU A 85 -53.30 -23.54 -4.79
CA LEU A 85 -52.35 -24.65 -4.59
C LEU A 85 -50.99 -24.35 -5.23
N ASP A 86 -50.99 -23.84 -6.47
CA ASP A 86 -49.77 -23.44 -7.18
C ASP A 86 -49.00 -22.34 -6.42
N ASN A 87 -49.73 -21.43 -5.76
CA ASN A 87 -49.17 -20.36 -4.94
C ASN A 87 -48.58 -20.90 -3.63
N THR A 88 -49.25 -21.83 -2.94
CA THR A 88 -48.72 -22.44 -1.71
C THR A 88 -47.45 -23.23 -2.00
N GLU A 89 -47.45 -24.06 -3.05
CA GLU A 89 -46.24 -24.79 -3.46
C GLU A 89 -45.10 -23.83 -3.87
N GLN A 90 -45.44 -22.66 -4.43
CA GLN A 90 -44.46 -21.65 -4.80
C GLN A 90 -43.85 -20.97 -3.57
N GLU A 91 -44.66 -20.65 -2.55
CA GLU A 91 -44.20 -20.06 -1.30
C GLU A 91 -43.30 -21.03 -0.53
N ASP A 92 -43.70 -22.30 -0.45
CA ASP A 92 -42.90 -23.36 0.18
C ASP A 92 -41.55 -23.52 -0.52
N LEU A 93 -41.56 -23.63 -1.86
CA LEU A 93 -40.34 -23.75 -2.65
C LEU A 93 -39.44 -22.51 -2.52
N THR A 94 -40.03 -21.31 -2.43
CA THR A 94 -39.31 -20.06 -2.22
C THR A 94 -38.70 -19.99 -0.82
N SER A 95 -39.41 -20.47 0.20
CA SER A 95 -38.90 -20.56 1.57
C SER A 95 -37.71 -21.51 1.64
N LYS A 96 -37.84 -22.72 1.06
CA LYS A 96 -36.75 -23.70 0.96
C LYS A 96 -35.52 -23.11 0.27
N ALA A 97 -35.71 -22.49 -0.90
CA ALA A 97 -34.61 -21.85 -1.63
C ALA A 97 -33.91 -20.77 -0.80
N ARG A 98 -34.68 -19.94 -0.08
CA ARG A 98 -34.16 -18.89 0.81
C ARG A 98 -33.36 -19.47 1.98
N GLU A 99 -33.85 -20.52 2.62
CA GLU A 99 -33.13 -21.25 3.68
C GLU A 99 -31.81 -21.87 3.16
N MET A 100 -31.78 -22.20 1.87
CA MET A 100 -30.60 -22.72 1.17
C MET A 100 -29.69 -21.63 0.58
N GLY A 101 -30.02 -20.35 0.78
CA GLY A 101 -29.22 -19.23 0.31
C GLY A 101 -29.15 -19.12 -1.22
N VAL A 102 -30.17 -19.60 -1.93
CA VAL A 102 -30.26 -19.57 -3.41
C VAL A 102 -31.57 -18.93 -3.85
N SER A 103 -31.58 -18.27 -5.03
CA SER A 103 -32.81 -17.70 -5.60
C SER A 103 -33.41 -18.65 -6.63
N LEU A 104 -34.74 -18.80 -6.64
CA LEU A 104 -35.42 -19.67 -7.62
C LEU A 104 -35.22 -19.20 -9.07
N VAL A 105 -35.03 -17.90 -9.29
CA VAL A 105 -34.76 -17.34 -10.63
C VAL A 105 -33.39 -17.75 -11.18
N ASP A 106 -32.50 -18.25 -10.32
CA ASP A 106 -31.17 -18.68 -10.70
C ASP A 106 -31.14 -20.10 -11.28
N PHE A 107 -32.26 -20.84 -11.30
CA PHE A 107 -32.34 -22.22 -11.83
C PHE A 107 -32.90 -22.26 -13.26
N ASP A 108 -32.53 -23.30 -14.02
CA ASP A 108 -32.98 -23.47 -15.41
C ASP A 108 -34.50 -23.64 -15.54
N SER A 109 -35.15 -24.25 -14.54
CA SER A 109 -36.60 -24.39 -14.44
C SER A 109 -37.03 -24.56 -12.98
N ARG A 110 -38.32 -24.28 -12.69
CA ARG A 110 -38.93 -24.45 -11.37
C ARG A 110 -38.92 -25.91 -10.92
N ASP A 111 -39.27 -26.84 -11.81
CA ASP A 111 -39.30 -28.27 -11.51
C ASP A 111 -37.91 -28.79 -11.15
N ARG A 112 -36.88 -28.34 -11.88
CA ARG A 112 -35.49 -28.70 -11.57
C ARG A 112 -35.04 -28.12 -10.23
N ALA A 113 -35.45 -26.90 -9.89
CA ALA A 113 -35.16 -26.31 -8.59
C ALA A 113 -35.79 -27.13 -7.46
N ALA A 114 -37.06 -27.54 -7.60
CA ALA A 114 -37.76 -28.38 -6.63
C ALA A 114 -37.06 -29.73 -6.44
N GLU A 115 -36.72 -30.42 -7.53
CA GLU A 115 -36.01 -31.71 -7.47
C GLU A 115 -34.67 -31.60 -6.72
N LEU A 116 -33.91 -30.53 -6.96
CA LEU A 116 -32.59 -30.32 -6.34
C LEU A 116 -32.69 -29.88 -4.88
N LEU A 117 -33.67 -29.06 -4.52
CA LEU A 117 -33.92 -28.66 -3.14
C LEU A 117 -34.37 -29.87 -2.30
N ASP A 118 -35.28 -30.69 -2.81
CA ASP A 118 -35.67 -31.94 -2.15
C ASP A 118 -34.51 -32.93 -2.07
N SER A 119 -33.66 -33.01 -3.11
CA SER A 119 -32.46 -33.83 -3.07
C SER A 119 -31.47 -33.36 -2.00
N ALA A 120 -31.32 -32.03 -1.83
CA ALA A 120 -30.48 -31.44 -0.80
C ALA A 120 -31.03 -31.69 0.62
N GLU A 121 -32.35 -31.64 0.83
CA GLU A 121 -32.99 -32.00 2.11
C GLU A 121 -32.80 -33.48 2.46
N ARG A 122 -32.93 -34.38 1.46
CA ARG A 122 -32.71 -35.82 1.67
C ARG A 122 -31.30 -36.15 2.13
N LEU A 123 -30.31 -35.29 1.90
CA LEU A 123 -28.96 -35.48 2.43
C LEU A 123 -28.94 -35.50 3.96
N GLU A 124 -29.86 -34.79 4.63
CA GLU A 124 -29.93 -34.78 6.09
C GLU A 124 -30.25 -36.16 6.68
N LEU A 125 -30.89 -37.03 5.90
CA LEU A 125 -31.19 -38.40 6.29
C LEU A 125 -29.99 -39.34 6.10
N TRP A 126 -28.91 -38.89 5.46
CA TRP A 126 -27.76 -39.74 5.16
C TRP A 126 -26.78 -39.79 6.34
N THR A 127 -26.13 -40.96 6.48
CA THR A 127 -25.04 -41.15 7.45
C THR A 127 -23.78 -40.42 6.99
N ALA A 128 -22.89 -40.09 7.92
CA ALA A 128 -21.61 -39.44 7.60
C ALA A 128 -20.79 -40.25 6.56
N GLN A 129 -20.80 -41.58 6.65
CA GLN A 129 -20.11 -42.45 5.70
C GLN A 129 -20.70 -42.39 4.29
N LYS A 130 -22.04 -42.32 4.18
CA LYS A 130 -22.70 -42.20 2.88
C LYS A 130 -22.46 -40.83 2.24
N LEU A 131 -22.50 -39.76 3.05
CA LEU A 131 -22.15 -38.41 2.62
C LEU A 131 -20.70 -38.33 2.17
N LEU A 132 -19.77 -38.94 2.92
CA LEU A 132 -18.36 -38.97 2.53
C LEU A 132 -18.15 -39.68 1.19
N ARG A 133 -18.78 -40.84 0.98
CA ARG A 133 -18.70 -41.57 -0.30
C ARG A 133 -19.21 -40.72 -1.46
N GLU A 134 -20.33 -40.01 -1.28
CA GLU A 134 -20.87 -39.13 -2.31
C GLU A 134 -19.95 -37.93 -2.58
N CYS A 135 -19.33 -37.36 -1.54
CA CYS A 135 -18.29 -36.33 -1.72
C CYS A 135 -17.11 -36.88 -2.54
N GLU A 136 -16.72 -38.12 -2.29
CA GLU A 136 -15.65 -38.81 -3.00
C GLU A 136 -16.03 -39.07 -4.46
N GLU A 137 -17.26 -39.45 -4.76
CA GLU A 137 -17.74 -39.64 -6.13
C GLU A 137 -17.82 -38.31 -6.90
N ARG A 138 -18.04 -37.19 -6.20
CA ARG A 138 -18.14 -35.83 -6.78
C ARG A 138 -16.85 -35.02 -6.76
N GLU A 139 -15.72 -35.63 -6.38
CA GLU A 139 -14.40 -34.97 -6.32
C GLU A 139 -14.34 -33.75 -5.37
N LEU A 140 -15.15 -33.75 -4.31
CA LEU A 140 -15.18 -32.67 -3.33
C LEU A 140 -14.05 -32.79 -2.30
N ALA A 141 -13.64 -31.64 -1.72
CA ALA A 141 -12.61 -31.54 -0.69
C ALA A 141 -13.10 -32.07 0.67
N ALA A 142 -13.23 -33.39 0.78
CA ALA A 142 -13.67 -34.09 1.97
C ALA A 142 -12.77 -35.30 2.27
N ASP A 143 -12.64 -35.62 3.55
CA ASP A 143 -12.02 -36.84 4.06
C ASP A 143 -12.77 -37.41 5.28
N ALA A 144 -12.27 -38.50 5.86
CA ALA A 144 -12.86 -39.16 7.03
C ALA A 144 -12.88 -38.29 8.31
N LEU A 145 -12.08 -37.22 8.38
CA LEU A 145 -12.06 -36.27 9.50
C LEU A 145 -13.05 -35.12 9.31
N THR A 146 -13.70 -35.01 8.15
CA THR A 146 -14.73 -33.99 7.90
C THR A 146 -15.92 -34.21 8.82
N SER A 147 -16.38 -33.16 9.50
CA SER A 147 -17.61 -33.27 10.29
C SER A 147 -18.81 -33.58 9.37
N ARG A 148 -19.82 -34.30 9.89
CA ARG A 148 -21.05 -34.59 9.13
C ARG A 148 -21.71 -33.30 8.61
N SER A 149 -21.73 -32.25 9.43
CA SER A 149 -22.32 -30.96 9.06
C SER A 149 -21.57 -30.31 7.89
N ASP A 150 -20.24 -30.35 7.89
CA ASP A 150 -19.44 -29.81 6.78
C ASP A 150 -19.62 -30.66 5.51
N LEU A 151 -19.69 -31.99 5.62
CA LEU A 151 -20.01 -32.87 4.49
C LEU A 151 -21.38 -32.52 3.87
N LEU A 152 -22.39 -32.26 4.71
CA LEU A 152 -23.71 -31.82 4.26
C LEU A 152 -23.64 -30.49 3.49
N LEU A 153 -22.95 -29.49 4.06
CA LEU A 153 -22.78 -28.18 3.40
C LEU A 153 -22.01 -28.30 2.08
N LEU A 154 -20.98 -29.15 2.03
CA LEU A 154 -20.20 -29.39 0.82
C LEU A 154 -21.06 -30.00 -0.29
N LEU A 155 -21.84 -31.05 0.02
CA LEU A 155 -22.70 -31.72 -0.95
C LEU A 155 -23.87 -30.86 -1.39
N ARG A 156 -24.55 -30.20 -0.45
CA ARG A 156 -25.66 -29.29 -0.73
C ARG A 156 -25.24 -28.21 -1.73
N ASP A 157 -24.10 -27.55 -1.48
CA ASP A 157 -23.57 -26.54 -2.41
C ASP A 157 -23.25 -27.11 -3.80
N SER A 158 -22.70 -28.33 -3.85
CA SER A 158 -22.36 -29.02 -5.10
C SER A 158 -23.62 -29.37 -5.92
N ILE A 159 -24.61 -30.00 -5.28
CA ILE A 159 -25.89 -30.37 -5.89
C ILE A 159 -26.63 -29.13 -6.40
N LEU A 160 -26.68 -28.06 -5.60
CA LEU A 160 -27.33 -26.83 -6.02
C LEU A 160 -26.60 -26.20 -7.20
N SER A 161 -25.25 -26.16 -7.17
CA SER A 161 -24.45 -25.62 -8.29
C SER A 161 -24.64 -26.39 -9.60
N ASP A 162 -24.87 -27.71 -9.55
CA ASP A 162 -25.18 -28.50 -10.74
C ASP A 162 -26.50 -28.06 -11.43
N GLY A 163 -27.41 -27.38 -10.71
CA GLY A 163 -28.70 -26.91 -11.21
C GLY A 163 -28.81 -25.43 -11.58
N LEU A 164 -27.82 -24.62 -11.20
CA LEU A 164 -27.83 -23.19 -11.46
C LEU A 164 -27.62 -22.86 -12.94
N GLN A 165 -28.33 -21.84 -13.42
CA GLN A 165 -28.11 -21.22 -14.72
C GLN A 165 -26.66 -20.72 -14.83
N LEU A 166 -26.15 -20.67 -16.06
CA LEU A 166 -24.79 -20.24 -16.35
C LEU A 166 -24.47 -18.83 -15.79
N THR A 167 -25.42 -17.90 -15.89
CA THR A 167 -25.29 -16.53 -15.36
C THR A 167 -25.15 -16.51 -13.84
N ALA A 168 -25.94 -17.32 -13.13
CA ALA A 168 -25.87 -17.45 -11.68
C ALA A 168 -24.58 -18.15 -11.22
N LEU A 169 -24.09 -19.16 -11.96
CA LEU A 169 -22.80 -19.79 -11.71
C LEU A 169 -21.64 -18.80 -11.86
N ILE A 170 -21.64 -18.00 -12.94
CA ILE A 170 -20.62 -16.95 -13.14
C ILE A 170 -20.65 -15.94 -12.00
N ARG A 171 -21.84 -15.47 -11.58
CA ARG A 171 -21.99 -14.57 -10.44
C ARG A 171 -21.42 -15.19 -9.17
N ARG A 172 -21.75 -16.45 -8.88
CA ARG A 172 -21.23 -17.20 -7.72
C ARG A 172 -19.71 -17.34 -7.73
N CYS A 173 -19.11 -17.54 -8.91
CA CYS A 173 -17.65 -17.54 -9.06
C CYS A 173 -17.04 -16.16 -8.77
N GLN A 174 -17.65 -15.09 -9.28
CA GLN A 174 -17.20 -13.71 -9.05
C GLN A 174 -17.29 -13.33 -7.57
N ASP A 175 -18.35 -13.75 -6.86
CA ASP A 175 -18.50 -13.55 -5.42
C ASP A 175 -17.38 -14.21 -4.61
N LYS A 176 -16.76 -15.26 -5.17
CA LYS A 176 -15.62 -15.99 -4.61
C LYS A 176 -14.25 -15.48 -5.11
N GLY A 177 -14.24 -14.41 -5.92
CA GLY A 177 -13.03 -13.84 -6.52
C GLY A 177 -12.44 -14.66 -7.67
N LEU A 178 -13.20 -15.59 -8.24
CA LEU A 178 -12.77 -16.39 -9.39
C LEU A 178 -13.02 -15.65 -10.70
N CYS A 179 -12.02 -15.61 -11.58
CA CYS A 179 -12.17 -15.08 -12.94
C CYS A 179 -12.74 -16.18 -13.85
N VAL A 180 -13.88 -15.92 -14.50
CA VAL A 180 -14.56 -16.84 -15.42
C VAL A 180 -14.79 -16.15 -16.75
N ASP A 181 -14.34 -16.77 -17.83
CA ASP A 181 -14.60 -16.28 -19.18
C ASP A 181 -16.05 -16.55 -19.59
N ARG A 182 -16.70 -15.59 -20.25
CA ARG A 182 -18.11 -15.73 -20.67
C ARG A 182 -18.37 -16.88 -21.65
N GLY A 183 -17.33 -17.38 -22.31
CA GLY A 183 -17.41 -18.52 -23.22
C GLY A 183 -17.15 -19.87 -22.56
N GLN A 184 -16.85 -19.89 -21.27
CA GLN A 184 -16.47 -21.12 -20.57
C GLN A 184 -17.69 -22.05 -20.38
N PRO A 185 -17.59 -23.34 -20.72
CA PRO A 185 -18.73 -24.25 -20.61
C PRO A 185 -19.12 -24.50 -19.15
N ARG A 186 -20.41 -24.74 -18.91
CA ARG A 186 -21.00 -24.93 -17.56
C ARG A 186 -20.23 -25.92 -16.69
N HIS A 187 -19.81 -27.06 -17.24
CA HIS A 187 -19.11 -28.10 -16.48
C HIS A 187 -17.73 -27.66 -16.00
N GLU A 188 -17.00 -26.84 -16.77
CA GLU A 188 -15.72 -26.27 -16.34
C GLU A 188 -15.90 -25.23 -15.23
N ILE A 189 -16.99 -24.46 -15.25
CA ILE A 189 -17.32 -23.50 -14.19
C ILE A 189 -17.70 -24.23 -12.89
N ILE A 190 -18.45 -25.33 -13.00
CA ILE A 190 -18.73 -26.20 -11.84
C ILE A 190 -17.42 -26.79 -11.30
N GLN A 191 -16.52 -27.25 -12.17
CA GLN A 191 -15.21 -27.75 -11.74
C GLN A 191 -14.36 -26.65 -11.08
N LEU A 192 -14.36 -25.42 -11.61
CA LEU A 192 -13.73 -24.25 -10.98
C LEU A 192 -14.22 -24.01 -9.54
N LEU A 193 -15.53 -24.11 -9.30
CA LEU A 193 -16.10 -23.97 -7.96
C LEU A 193 -15.69 -25.11 -7.03
N ARG A 194 -15.58 -26.33 -7.55
CA ARG A 194 -15.07 -27.49 -6.80
C ARG A 194 -13.59 -27.28 -6.46
N ASP A 195 -12.77 -26.89 -7.42
CA ASP A 195 -11.33 -26.61 -7.28
C ASP A 195 -11.06 -25.47 -6.28
N TRP A 196 -11.86 -24.40 -6.31
CA TRP A 196 -11.73 -23.26 -5.38
C TRP A 196 -11.81 -23.69 -3.92
N ARG A 197 -12.59 -24.72 -3.59
CA ARG A 197 -12.67 -25.23 -2.22
C ARG A 197 -11.38 -25.90 -1.78
N TRP A 198 -10.72 -26.62 -2.69
CA TRP A 198 -9.37 -27.15 -2.43
C TRP A 198 -8.38 -26.02 -2.22
N GLU A 199 -8.43 -24.98 -3.07
CA GLU A 199 -7.54 -23.82 -2.97
C GLU A 199 -7.78 -23.00 -1.69
N ALA A 200 -9.03 -22.88 -1.24
CA ALA A 200 -9.38 -22.24 0.03
C ALA A 200 -8.79 -22.97 1.25
N LEU A 201 -8.54 -24.28 1.13
CA LEU A 201 -7.81 -25.08 2.13
C LEU A 201 -6.29 -25.04 1.93
N GLY A 202 -5.80 -24.27 0.95
CA GLY A 202 -4.38 -24.16 0.60
C GLY A 202 -3.87 -25.31 -0.27
N ILE A 203 -4.74 -26.14 -0.86
CA ILE A 203 -4.36 -27.30 -1.67
C ILE A 203 -4.57 -26.99 -3.16
N PRO A 204 -3.51 -26.87 -3.97
CA PRO A 204 -3.63 -26.51 -5.38
C PRO A 204 -3.97 -27.74 -6.24
N VAL A 205 -5.22 -28.18 -6.22
CA VAL A 205 -5.68 -29.42 -6.91
C VAL A 205 -5.29 -29.48 -8.39
N ARG A 206 -5.30 -28.35 -9.10
CA ARG A 206 -4.92 -28.25 -10.52
C ARG A 206 -3.45 -28.48 -10.81
N ARG A 207 -2.58 -28.31 -9.80
CA ARG A 207 -1.13 -28.52 -9.89
C ARG A 207 -0.73 -29.92 -9.43
N LEU A 208 -1.67 -30.69 -8.91
CA LEU A 208 -1.44 -32.05 -8.45
C LEU A 208 -1.69 -33.04 -9.60
N PRO A 209 -1.02 -34.21 -9.60
CA PRO A 209 -1.13 -35.16 -10.69
C PRO A 209 -2.52 -35.82 -10.79
N SER A 210 -3.29 -35.83 -9.70
CA SER A 210 -4.66 -36.33 -9.66
C SER A 210 -5.44 -35.82 -8.45
N VAL A 211 -6.77 -36.00 -8.44
CA VAL A 211 -7.64 -35.67 -7.30
C VAL A 211 -7.35 -36.57 -6.10
N GLU A 212 -6.95 -37.82 -6.31
CA GLU A 212 -6.54 -38.73 -5.23
C GLU A 212 -5.26 -38.22 -4.55
N ALA A 213 -4.32 -37.63 -5.31
CA ALA A 213 -3.15 -36.98 -4.72
C ALA A 213 -3.57 -35.79 -3.85
N ALA A 214 -4.55 -34.99 -4.28
CA ALA A 214 -5.12 -33.90 -3.49
C ALA A 214 -5.80 -34.39 -2.20
N ARG A 215 -6.58 -35.49 -2.27
CA ARG A 215 -7.15 -36.15 -1.07
C ARG A 215 -6.07 -36.61 -0.11
N GLY A 216 -5.02 -37.24 -0.63
CA GLY A 216 -3.88 -37.66 0.18
C GLY A 216 -3.23 -36.50 0.94
N VAL A 217 -3.09 -35.32 0.29
CA VAL A 217 -2.66 -34.08 0.95
C VAL A 217 -3.67 -33.63 1.99
N LEU A 218 -4.96 -33.60 1.67
CA LEU A 218 -6.00 -33.14 2.60
C LEU A 218 -6.03 -33.95 3.89
N THR A 219 -5.97 -35.28 3.80
CA THR A 219 -5.90 -36.16 4.97
C THR A 219 -4.67 -35.90 5.82
N GLN A 220 -3.51 -35.67 5.18
CA GLN A 220 -2.28 -35.30 5.90
C GLN A 220 -2.43 -33.94 6.58
N VAL A 221 -2.98 -32.95 5.86
CA VAL A 221 -3.19 -31.58 6.34
C VAL A 221 -4.11 -31.54 7.56
N ARG A 222 -5.23 -32.27 7.55
CA ARG A 222 -6.14 -32.34 8.70
C ARG A 222 -5.56 -33.11 9.87
N GLY A 223 -4.76 -34.12 9.60
CA GLY A 223 -3.96 -34.79 10.62
C GLY A 223 -3.04 -33.82 11.36
N LEU A 224 -2.44 -32.86 10.65
CA LEU A 224 -1.62 -31.81 11.28
C LEU A 224 -2.43 -30.86 12.15
N GLU A 225 -3.63 -30.46 11.72
CA GLU A 225 -4.47 -29.50 12.45
C GLU A 225 -4.94 -30.02 13.82
N GLY A 226 -5.00 -31.35 13.99
CA GLY A 226 -5.30 -32.00 15.27
C GLY A 226 -4.08 -32.56 16.01
N ALA A 227 -2.87 -32.44 15.44
CA ALA A 227 -1.66 -33.01 16.03
C ALA A 227 -1.18 -32.19 17.24
N ALA A 228 -0.60 -32.87 18.23
CA ALA A 228 0.05 -32.19 19.35
C ALA A 228 1.38 -31.56 18.92
N ASP A 229 1.84 -30.53 19.65
CA ASP A 229 3.08 -29.80 19.35
C ASP A 229 4.29 -30.74 19.20
N ASP A 230 4.43 -31.74 20.08
CA ASP A 230 5.53 -32.73 20.01
C ASP A 230 5.49 -33.57 18.72
N GLU A 231 4.30 -33.87 18.21
CA GLU A 231 4.13 -34.61 16.96
C GLU A 231 4.47 -33.73 15.75
N LEU A 232 4.06 -32.47 15.75
CA LEU A 232 4.45 -31.49 14.74
C LEU A 232 5.98 -31.31 14.70
N LEU A 233 6.61 -31.18 15.87
CA LEU A 233 8.07 -31.10 15.99
C LEU A 233 8.77 -32.37 15.47
N ALA A 234 8.24 -33.55 15.78
CA ALA A 234 8.76 -34.81 15.28
C ALA A 234 8.64 -34.92 13.75
N LEU A 235 7.53 -34.45 13.18
CA LEU A 235 7.34 -34.37 11.72
C LEU A 235 8.28 -33.35 11.07
N CYS A 236 8.45 -32.16 11.65
CA CYS A 236 9.42 -31.18 11.16
C CYS A 236 10.83 -31.75 11.17
N LYS A 237 11.25 -32.40 12.28
CA LYS A 237 12.56 -33.06 12.38
C LYS A 237 12.73 -34.15 11.32
N LYS A 238 11.70 -34.97 11.08
CA LYS A 238 11.72 -36.02 10.05
C LYS A 238 11.90 -35.46 8.64
N TRP A 239 11.48 -34.22 8.39
CA TRP A 239 11.52 -33.56 7.09
C TRP A 239 12.62 -32.50 6.99
N GLU A 240 13.52 -32.45 7.98
CA GLU A 240 14.60 -31.46 8.06
C GLU A 240 14.10 -30.01 8.00
N LEU A 241 12.88 -29.76 8.51
CA LEU A 241 12.27 -28.44 8.61
C LEU A 241 12.61 -27.80 9.96
N PRO A 242 12.73 -26.46 10.03
CA PRO A 242 12.94 -25.76 11.29
C PRO A 242 11.78 -26.00 12.27
N GLY A 243 12.06 -26.62 13.41
CA GLY A 243 11.09 -26.96 14.45
C GLY A 243 10.81 -25.83 15.45
N ASP A 244 11.62 -24.78 15.47
CA ASP A 244 11.55 -23.73 16.51
C ASP A 244 10.45 -22.67 16.23
N SER A 245 9.30 -23.05 15.66
CA SER A 245 8.21 -22.13 15.31
C SER A 245 6.94 -22.45 16.09
N PRO A 246 6.02 -21.48 16.24
CA PRO A 246 4.71 -21.75 16.83
C PRO A 246 3.93 -22.78 15.98
N PRO A 247 2.97 -23.50 16.59
CA PRO A 247 2.30 -24.66 15.96
C PRO A 247 1.60 -24.35 14.64
N ASP A 248 1.02 -23.15 14.49
CA ASP A 248 0.36 -22.67 13.28
C ASP A 248 1.33 -22.51 12.09
N VAL A 249 2.54 -21.99 12.37
CA VAL A 249 3.61 -21.84 11.39
C VAL A 249 4.21 -23.20 11.03
N LEU A 250 4.42 -24.08 12.01
CA LEU A 250 4.87 -25.46 11.77
C LEU A 250 3.88 -26.21 10.89
N THR A 251 2.59 -26.12 11.23
CA THR A 251 1.50 -26.70 10.46
C THR A 251 1.55 -26.19 9.03
N SER A 252 1.58 -24.87 8.81
CA SER A 252 1.63 -24.27 7.46
C SER A 252 2.83 -24.75 6.63
N ARG A 253 4.02 -24.89 7.23
CA ARG A 253 5.20 -25.44 6.54
C ARG A 253 5.05 -26.91 6.20
N LEU A 254 4.54 -27.72 7.13
CA LEU A 254 4.29 -29.14 6.89
C LEU A 254 3.22 -29.33 5.81
N LYS A 255 2.14 -28.52 5.79
CA LYS A 255 1.16 -28.49 4.70
C LYS A 255 1.84 -28.23 3.36
N GLN A 256 2.67 -27.19 3.28
CA GLN A 256 3.41 -26.85 2.05
C GLN A 256 4.35 -27.99 1.60
N ALA A 257 5.03 -28.63 2.55
CA ALA A 257 5.91 -29.75 2.27
C ALA A 257 5.13 -30.97 1.75
N PHE A 258 3.96 -31.30 2.33
CA PHE A 258 3.10 -32.36 1.83
C PHE A 258 2.61 -32.10 0.41
N ILE A 259 2.23 -30.85 0.10
CA ILE A 259 1.85 -30.44 -1.26
C ILE A 259 3.00 -30.68 -2.24
N TRP A 260 4.21 -30.18 -1.94
CA TRP A 260 5.37 -30.37 -2.81
C TRP A 260 5.77 -31.83 -2.96
N LYS A 261 5.60 -32.64 -1.93
CA LYS A 261 5.85 -34.08 -2.02
C LYS A 261 4.94 -34.77 -3.05
N GLN A 262 3.77 -34.21 -3.35
CA GLN A 262 2.86 -34.71 -4.38
C GLN A 262 3.06 -34.07 -5.75
N PHE A 263 3.80 -32.96 -5.86
CA PHE A 263 4.07 -32.32 -7.15
C PHE A 263 4.91 -33.21 -8.08
N ALA A 264 4.60 -33.09 -9.37
CA ALA A 264 5.42 -33.60 -10.45
C ALA A 264 6.72 -32.78 -10.59
N ALA A 265 7.72 -33.32 -11.29
CA ALA A 265 9.05 -32.69 -11.39
C ALA A 265 8.99 -31.31 -12.06
N ASP A 266 8.13 -31.12 -13.05
CA ASP A 266 7.93 -29.84 -13.76
C ASP A 266 7.27 -28.77 -12.87
N GLU A 267 6.30 -29.15 -12.03
CA GLU A 267 5.68 -28.28 -11.03
C GLU A 267 6.68 -27.85 -9.95
N LEU A 268 7.52 -28.78 -9.46
CA LEU A 268 8.60 -28.43 -8.54
C LEU A 268 9.61 -27.46 -9.19
N ARG A 269 9.95 -27.62 -10.48
CA ARG A 269 10.79 -26.66 -11.20
C ARG A 269 10.12 -25.29 -11.33
N ARG A 270 8.81 -25.25 -11.56
CA ARG A 270 8.04 -23.98 -11.58
C ARG A 270 8.10 -23.31 -10.22
N GLU A 271 7.91 -24.06 -9.14
CA GLU A 271 7.97 -23.54 -7.77
C GLU A 271 9.38 -23.04 -7.40
N CYS A 272 10.44 -23.79 -7.73
CA CYS A 272 11.82 -23.36 -7.53
C CYS A 272 12.11 -22.03 -8.25
N ARG A 273 11.62 -21.88 -9.50
CA ARG A 273 11.78 -20.64 -10.27
C ARG A 273 11.00 -19.48 -9.65
N ALA A 274 9.76 -19.72 -9.20
CA ALA A 274 8.96 -18.71 -8.52
C ALA A 274 9.63 -18.19 -7.24
N ARG A 275 10.39 -19.06 -6.55
CA ARG A 275 11.19 -18.73 -5.37
C ARG A 275 12.59 -18.20 -5.68
N GLY A 276 12.95 -18.05 -6.96
CA GLY A 276 14.27 -17.56 -7.38
C GLY A 276 15.44 -18.53 -7.10
N LEU A 277 15.15 -19.81 -6.87
CA LEU A 277 16.18 -20.84 -6.64
C LEU A 277 16.89 -21.15 -7.96
N LYS A 278 18.23 -21.12 -7.95
CA LYS A 278 19.04 -21.53 -9.10
C LYS A 278 18.89 -23.03 -9.34
N LEU A 279 18.52 -23.40 -10.57
CA LEU A 279 18.35 -24.78 -11.01
C LEU A 279 19.48 -25.15 -11.95
N ASP A 280 20.23 -26.20 -11.60
CA ASP A 280 21.26 -26.75 -12.46
C ASP A 280 20.58 -27.80 -13.36
N GLY A 281 20.26 -27.43 -14.61
CA GLY A 281 19.78 -28.33 -15.66
C GLY A 281 18.80 -29.43 -15.23
N GLU A 282 19.12 -30.68 -15.56
CA GLU A 282 18.32 -31.89 -15.32
C GLU A 282 18.28 -32.33 -13.84
N ALA A 283 18.03 -31.41 -12.91
CA ALA A 283 17.80 -31.77 -11.52
C ALA A 283 16.65 -32.78 -11.40
N LYS A 284 16.90 -33.87 -10.67
CA LYS A 284 15.91 -34.91 -10.36
C LYS A 284 14.84 -34.37 -9.40
N ARG A 285 13.64 -34.96 -9.44
CA ARG A 285 12.50 -34.58 -8.57
C ARG A 285 12.89 -34.45 -7.09
N ASP A 286 13.59 -35.43 -6.53
CA ASP A 286 13.98 -35.42 -5.12
C ASP A 286 14.99 -34.33 -4.75
N GLN A 287 15.82 -33.90 -5.71
CA GLN A 287 16.75 -32.78 -5.52
C GLN A 287 15.99 -31.45 -5.51
N LEU A 288 15.04 -31.28 -6.43
CA LEU A 288 14.17 -30.09 -6.46
C LEU A 288 13.34 -29.96 -5.19
N TYR A 289 12.75 -31.08 -4.75
CA TYR A 289 11.98 -31.16 -3.52
C TYR A 289 12.82 -30.78 -2.29
N ARG A 290 14.02 -31.35 -2.13
CA ARG A 290 14.94 -30.98 -1.05
C ARG A 290 15.38 -29.52 -1.10
N ARG A 291 15.62 -28.96 -2.29
CA ARG A 291 15.92 -27.51 -2.44
C ARG A 291 14.76 -26.63 -1.98
N LEU A 292 13.51 -27.02 -2.28
CA LEU A 292 12.33 -26.30 -1.82
C LEU A 292 12.16 -26.36 -0.30
N LEU A 293 12.36 -27.54 0.31
CA LEU A 293 12.34 -27.65 1.78
C LEU A 293 13.39 -26.75 2.43
N ALA A 294 14.62 -26.72 1.90
CA ALA A 294 15.67 -25.82 2.38
C ALA A 294 15.26 -24.34 2.25
N SER A 295 14.56 -23.96 1.17
CA SER A 295 14.09 -22.58 0.97
C SER A 295 13.06 -22.11 2.00
N LEU A 296 12.30 -23.03 2.64
CA LEU A 296 11.38 -22.65 3.72
C LEU A 296 12.12 -22.11 4.96
N GLY A 297 13.35 -22.57 5.19
CA GLY A 297 14.24 -22.00 6.20
C GLY A 297 14.72 -20.60 5.82
N GLU A 298 15.16 -20.43 4.57
CA GLU A 298 15.64 -19.14 4.05
C GLU A 298 14.55 -18.05 4.10
N ASP A 299 13.32 -18.38 3.71
CA ASP A 299 12.18 -17.46 3.75
C ASP A 299 11.93 -16.94 5.17
N ARG A 300 12.05 -17.83 6.18
CA ARG A 300 11.91 -17.47 7.58
C ARG A 300 13.02 -16.51 7.99
N SER A 301 14.28 -16.85 7.73
CA SER A 301 15.41 -15.99 8.05
C SER A 301 15.26 -14.61 7.38
N LYS A 302 14.83 -14.57 6.12
CA LYS A 302 14.59 -13.34 5.38
C LYS A 302 13.45 -12.50 5.97
N ALA A 303 12.33 -13.12 6.34
CA ALA A 303 11.21 -12.46 7.01
C ALA A 303 11.64 -11.87 8.37
N CYS A 304 12.60 -12.50 9.05
CA CYS A 304 13.19 -12.00 10.29
C CYS A 304 14.25 -10.89 10.06
N GLY A 305 14.59 -10.57 8.82
CA GLY A 305 15.65 -9.60 8.46
C GLY A 305 17.07 -10.16 8.62
N ILE A 306 17.24 -11.48 8.57
CA ILE A 306 18.52 -12.15 8.79
C ILE A 306 19.20 -12.46 7.44
N PRO A 307 20.42 -11.96 7.18
CA PRO A 307 21.08 -12.13 5.90
C PRO A 307 21.81 -13.49 5.80
N VAL A 308 21.08 -14.55 5.43
CA VAL A 308 21.59 -15.95 5.32
C VAL A 308 22.93 -16.04 4.58
N GLN A 309 23.05 -15.37 3.44
CA GLN A 309 24.25 -15.39 2.60
C GLN A 309 25.47 -14.79 3.31
N ARG A 310 25.28 -13.78 4.17
CA ARG A 310 26.37 -13.13 4.92
C ARG A 310 26.78 -13.92 6.15
N LEU A 311 25.88 -14.71 6.74
CA LEU A 311 26.16 -15.53 7.92
C LEU A 311 26.99 -16.79 7.62
N GLY A 312 27.28 -17.08 6.35
CA GLY A 312 28.08 -18.25 5.95
C GLY A 312 27.28 -19.56 5.85
N GLY A 313 25.95 -19.50 5.89
CA GLY A 313 25.08 -20.66 5.63
C GLY A 313 23.76 -20.63 6.40
N GLN A 314 22.85 -21.55 6.03
CA GLN A 314 21.51 -21.66 6.62
C GLN A 314 21.54 -22.01 8.12
N GLN A 315 22.45 -22.89 8.54
CA GLN A 315 22.56 -23.30 9.96
C GLN A 315 22.80 -22.10 10.88
N ALA A 316 23.73 -21.20 10.53
CA ALA A 316 24.02 -20.00 11.31
C ALA A 316 22.81 -19.04 11.34
N ALA A 317 22.05 -18.97 10.25
CA ALA A 317 20.82 -18.19 10.20
C ALA A 317 19.71 -18.80 11.08
N ASP A 318 19.54 -20.12 11.06
CA ASP A 318 18.57 -20.83 11.91
C ASP A 318 18.88 -20.65 13.40
N ASP A 319 20.16 -20.70 13.78
CA ASP A 319 20.57 -20.45 15.16
C ASP A 319 20.27 -19.01 15.60
N VAL A 320 20.46 -18.02 14.72
CA VAL A 320 20.05 -16.62 14.97
C VAL A 320 18.54 -16.49 15.08
N VAL A 321 17.77 -17.16 14.21
CA VAL A 321 16.30 -17.16 14.26
C VAL A 321 15.80 -17.75 15.58
N ARG A 322 16.30 -18.93 15.98
CA ARG A 322 15.91 -19.58 17.24
C ARG A 322 16.13 -18.67 18.44
N GLU A 323 17.29 -18.02 18.48
CA GLU A 323 17.59 -17.09 19.56
C GLU A 323 16.76 -15.80 19.46
N MET A 324 16.38 -15.36 18.26
CA MET A 324 15.45 -14.25 18.07
C MET A 324 14.03 -14.59 18.56
N ASP A 325 13.52 -15.79 18.28
CA ASP A 325 12.22 -16.24 18.79
C ASP A 325 12.23 -16.25 20.33
N ARG A 326 13.34 -16.73 20.94
CA ARG A 326 13.55 -16.67 22.39
C ARG A 326 13.44 -15.24 22.91
N LEU A 327 14.10 -14.29 22.24
CA LEU A 327 14.05 -12.87 22.63
C LEU A 327 12.65 -12.27 22.49
N GLN A 328 11.90 -12.61 21.43
CA GLN A 328 10.53 -12.12 21.23
C GLN A 328 9.56 -12.58 22.33
N CYS A 329 9.79 -13.77 22.88
CA CYS A 329 9.02 -14.28 24.01
C CYS A 329 9.46 -13.70 25.37
N MET A 330 10.55 -12.93 25.44
CA MET A 330 11.03 -12.35 26.69
C MET A 330 10.30 -11.06 27.04
N GLY A 331 9.92 -10.93 28.32
CA GLY A 331 9.39 -9.66 28.85
C GLY A 331 10.43 -8.53 28.82
N ARG A 332 9.95 -7.28 28.80
CA ARG A 332 10.77 -6.06 28.67
C ARG A 332 11.92 -5.97 29.68
N LEU A 333 11.71 -6.38 30.94
CA LEU A 333 12.76 -6.37 31.97
C LEU A 333 13.88 -7.37 31.66
N SER A 334 13.53 -8.54 31.14
CA SER A 334 14.48 -9.58 30.74
C SER A 334 15.29 -9.14 29.52
N LEU A 335 14.65 -8.50 28.53
CA LEU A 335 15.32 -7.89 27.38
C LEU A 335 16.33 -6.82 27.81
N LYS A 336 15.95 -5.93 28.73
CA LYS A 336 16.86 -4.93 29.31
C LYS A 336 18.04 -5.57 30.04
N SER A 337 17.82 -6.70 30.72
CA SER A 337 18.88 -7.47 31.37
C SER A 337 19.87 -8.04 30.34
N GLU A 338 19.39 -8.58 29.21
CA GLU A 338 20.25 -9.06 28.12
C GLU A 338 21.12 -7.94 27.52
N TYR A 339 20.55 -6.75 27.28
CA TYR A 339 21.34 -5.58 26.88
C TYR A 339 22.41 -5.22 27.90
N LYS A 340 22.05 -5.24 29.19
CA LYS A 340 22.98 -4.89 30.27
C LYS A 340 24.15 -5.87 30.33
N LYS A 341 23.94 -7.16 30.04
CA LYS A 341 25.02 -8.17 29.93
C LYS A 341 26.01 -7.85 28.80
N LEU A 342 25.57 -7.17 27.74
CA LEU A 342 26.44 -6.69 26.65
C LEU A 342 27.22 -5.42 27.03
N GLY A 343 26.93 -4.82 28.19
CA GLY A 343 27.60 -3.62 28.69
C GLY A 343 27.25 -2.34 27.94
N VAL A 344 26.13 -2.35 27.20
CA VAL A 344 25.66 -1.23 26.37
C VAL A 344 24.61 -0.42 27.16
N ARG A 345 24.68 0.90 27.05
CA ARG A 345 23.63 1.78 27.57
C ARG A 345 22.47 1.80 26.58
N PHE A 346 21.24 1.68 27.08
CA PHE A 346 20.02 1.80 26.28
C PHE A 346 19.18 2.96 26.80
N ASP A 347 18.37 3.56 25.93
CA ASP A 347 17.43 4.61 26.35
C ASP A 347 16.30 3.96 27.17
N PRO A 348 15.99 4.45 28.38
CA PRO A 348 14.86 3.98 29.18
C PRO A 348 13.53 3.94 28.43
N LYS A 349 13.35 4.81 27.42
CA LYS A 349 12.14 4.95 26.60
C LYS A 349 12.00 3.87 25.52
N MET A 350 13.06 3.14 25.17
CA MET A 350 12.98 2.05 24.19
C MET A 350 11.88 1.06 24.58
N ASP A 351 11.03 0.74 23.62
CA ASP A 351 9.99 -0.27 23.80
C ASP A 351 10.58 -1.69 23.68
N SER A 352 9.73 -2.72 23.77
CA SER A 352 10.21 -4.10 23.66
C SER A 352 10.72 -4.42 22.25
N GLN A 353 10.14 -3.82 21.22
CA GLN A 353 10.48 -4.09 19.82
C GLN A 353 11.84 -3.49 19.47
N ASP A 354 12.11 -2.25 19.90
CA ASP A 354 13.42 -1.60 19.76
C ASP A 354 14.54 -2.44 20.39
N LEU A 355 14.26 -3.02 21.57
CA LEU A 355 15.19 -3.90 22.27
C LEU A 355 15.40 -5.21 21.50
N VAL A 356 14.33 -5.84 21.02
CA VAL A 356 14.44 -7.07 20.21
C VAL A 356 15.25 -6.80 18.94
N GLU A 357 15.02 -5.67 18.26
CA GLU A 357 15.72 -5.32 17.04
C GLU A 357 17.23 -5.12 17.27
N GLY A 358 17.63 -4.37 18.31
CA GLY A 358 19.07 -4.20 18.55
C GLY A 358 19.75 -5.47 19.10
N LEU A 359 19.05 -6.33 19.86
CA LEU A 359 19.59 -7.66 20.21
C LEU A 359 19.68 -8.57 18.98
N ARG A 360 18.71 -8.53 18.06
CA ARG A 360 18.77 -9.23 16.78
C ARG A 360 20.03 -8.83 16.01
N ASN A 361 20.33 -7.53 15.92
CA ASN A 361 21.56 -7.07 15.26
C ASN A 361 22.81 -7.62 15.94
N VAL A 362 22.84 -7.68 17.28
CA VAL A 362 23.95 -8.29 18.03
C VAL A 362 24.10 -9.78 17.71
N LEU A 363 23.00 -10.53 17.62
CA LEU A 363 23.03 -11.94 17.26
C LEU A 363 23.58 -12.14 15.85
N ILE A 364 23.10 -11.35 14.89
CA ILE A 364 23.61 -11.36 13.51
C ILE A 364 25.12 -11.10 13.52
N TRP A 365 25.58 -10.05 14.20
CA TRP A 365 27.00 -9.70 14.26
C TRP A 365 27.88 -10.75 14.93
N LYS A 366 27.37 -11.43 15.96
CA LYS A 366 28.07 -12.56 16.61
C LYS A 366 28.22 -13.76 15.67
N SER A 367 27.25 -13.96 14.78
CA SER A 367 27.21 -15.08 13.84
C SER A 367 27.83 -14.75 12.48
N LEU A 368 28.23 -13.50 12.22
CA LEU A 368 28.93 -13.14 10.98
C LEU A 368 30.34 -13.75 10.94
N PRO A 369 30.78 -14.27 9.78
CA PRO A 369 32.19 -14.56 9.52
C PRO A 369 33.05 -13.32 9.74
N VAL A 370 34.30 -13.53 10.20
CA VAL A 370 35.21 -12.43 10.62
C VAL A 370 35.37 -11.34 9.56
N ASP A 371 35.47 -11.71 8.28
CA ASP A 371 35.65 -10.74 7.21
C ASP A 371 34.39 -9.93 6.89
N GLU A 372 33.21 -10.55 6.99
CA GLU A 372 31.93 -9.87 6.87
C GLU A 372 31.67 -8.96 8.08
N PHE A 373 32.05 -9.39 9.29
CA PHE A 373 31.97 -8.56 10.49
C PHE A 373 32.93 -7.35 10.42
N ARG A 374 34.16 -7.54 9.93
CA ARG A 374 35.09 -6.42 9.67
C ARG A 374 34.54 -5.46 8.61
N ARG A 375 33.89 -5.98 7.57
CA ARG A 375 33.21 -5.14 6.56
C ARG A 375 32.10 -4.31 7.21
N GLU A 376 31.22 -4.95 7.97
CA GLU A 376 30.13 -4.28 8.72
C GLU A 376 30.68 -3.18 9.65
N CYS A 377 31.76 -3.47 10.39
CA CYS A 377 32.44 -2.47 11.22
C CYS A 377 32.94 -1.28 10.39
N ARG A 378 33.59 -1.51 9.25
CA ARG A 378 34.11 -0.44 8.38
C ARG A 378 33.00 0.41 7.78
N GLU A 379 31.95 -0.22 7.26
CA GLU A 379 30.77 0.47 6.72
C GLU A 379 30.11 1.34 7.79
N ARG A 380 30.08 0.85 9.03
CA ARG A 380 29.61 1.59 10.19
C ARG A 380 30.69 2.45 10.83
N GLY A 381 31.83 2.69 10.20
CA GLY A 381 32.90 3.57 10.71
C GLY A 381 33.41 3.21 12.12
N VAL A 382 33.44 1.93 12.48
CA VAL A 382 34.06 1.39 13.70
C VAL A 382 35.42 0.83 13.31
N ALA A 383 36.49 1.47 13.79
CA ALA A 383 37.85 1.01 13.54
C ALA A 383 38.14 -0.27 14.34
N VAL A 384 38.36 -1.39 13.65
CA VAL A 384 38.77 -2.66 14.25
C VAL A 384 40.29 -2.73 14.20
N THR A 385 40.98 -2.14 15.19
CA THR A 385 42.44 -1.98 15.14
C THR A 385 43.20 -3.27 15.41
N HIS A 386 42.67 -4.22 16.19
CA HIS A 386 43.24 -5.57 16.34
C HIS A 386 42.13 -6.59 16.60
N TYR A 387 41.82 -7.43 15.61
CA TYR A 387 41.00 -8.62 15.83
C TYR A 387 41.90 -9.77 16.24
N ASP A 388 41.96 -10.07 17.54
CA ASP A 388 42.58 -11.30 18.01
C ASP A 388 41.59 -12.46 17.85
N ALA A 389 41.67 -13.12 16.68
CA ALA A 389 40.84 -14.26 16.34
C ALA A 389 40.97 -15.41 17.35
N THR A 390 42.11 -15.50 18.06
CA THR A 390 42.39 -16.60 18.98
C THR A 390 41.66 -16.46 20.32
N GLN A 391 41.24 -15.25 20.70
CA GLN A 391 40.59 -15.01 22.00
C GLN A 391 39.06 -14.88 21.93
N GLY A 392 38.44 -14.96 20.75
CA GLY A 392 36.99 -14.83 20.62
C GLY A 392 36.41 -13.52 21.19
N ARG A 393 37.24 -12.46 21.35
CA ARG A 393 36.84 -11.19 21.97
C ARG A 393 36.12 -10.28 20.98
N LEU A 394 35.00 -10.75 20.43
CA LEU A 394 34.09 -9.91 19.63
C LEU A 394 33.31 -8.89 20.49
N LYS A 395 33.29 -9.05 21.82
CA LYS A 395 32.49 -8.23 22.74
C LYS A 395 32.76 -6.73 22.63
N GLY A 396 34.01 -6.32 22.45
CA GLY A 396 34.38 -4.89 22.37
C GLY A 396 33.82 -4.20 21.12
N PRO A 397 34.17 -4.67 19.90
CA PRO A 397 33.61 -4.12 18.66
C PRO A 397 32.08 -4.21 18.58
N ILE A 398 31.48 -5.31 19.03
CA ILE A 398 30.01 -5.47 19.06
C ILE A 398 29.37 -4.43 19.97
N LYS A 399 29.93 -4.19 21.16
CA LYS A 399 29.46 -3.15 22.08
C LYS A 399 29.49 -1.78 21.40
N LEU A 400 30.61 -1.42 20.74
CA LEU A 400 30.74 -0.14 20.03
C LEU A 400 29.74 0.00 18.88
N LEU A 401 29.51 -1.07 18.12
CA LEU A 401 28.50 -1.10 17.06
C LEU A 401 27.10 -0.88 17.61
N LEU A 402 26.75 -1.53 18.73
CA LEU A 402 25.43 -1.39 19.33
C LEU A 402 25.22 0.00 19.93
N GLU A 403 26.24 0.56 20.60
CA GLU A 403 26.21 1.95 21.08
C GLU A 403 25.99 2.91 19.92
N LYS A 404 26.71 2.71 18.81
CA LYS A 404 26.58 3.53 17.60
C LYS A 404 25.20 3.40 16.95
N GLU A 405 24.67 2.18 16.77
CA GLU A 405 23.33 1.97 16.21
C GLU A 405 22.24 2.59 17.09
N THR A 406 22.34 2.40 18.40
CA THR A 406 21.39 3.01 19.35
C THR A 406 21.40 4.53 19.23
N GLN A 407 22.59 5.13 19.07
CA GLN A 407 22.74 6.57 18.89
C GLN A 407 22.21 7.06 17.54
N LEU A 408 22.43 6.30 16.45
CA LEU A 408 21.85 6.61 15.14
C LEU A 408 20.32 6.61 15.20
N SER A 409 19.70 5.59 15.81
CA SER A 409 18.25 5.52 15.97
C SER A 409 17.69 6.67 16.82
N GLN A 410 18.40 7.07 17.89
CA GLN A 410 18.02 8.24 18.69
C GLN A 410 18.03 9.53 17.87
N TRP A 411 19.02 9.70 17.00
CA TRP A 411 19.10 10.87 16.11
C TRP A 411 18.01 10.84 15.03
N GLU A 412 17.70 9.67 14.48
CA GLU A 412 16.57 9.52 13.54
C GLU A 412 15.23 9.88 14.18
N ALA A 413 15.01 9.53 15.44
CA ALA A 413 13.83 9.96 16.19
C ALA A 413 13.77 11.49 16.40
N LEU A 414 14.91 12.19 16.36
CA LEU A 414 14.98 13.66 16.39
C LEU A 414 14.83 14.30 15.00
N GLY A 415 14.61 13.49 13.95
CA GLY A 415 14.52 13.95 12.56
C GLY A 415 15.87 14.13 11.86
N VAL A 416 16.97 13.66 12.45
CA VAL A 416 18.30 13.66 11.82
C VAL A 416 18.43 12.39 10.97
N PRO A 417 18.67 12.46 9.65
CA PRO A 417 18.76 11.29 8.80
C PRO A 417 20.09 10.55 8.97
N ALA A 418 20.32 10.01 10.17
CA ALA A 418 21.62 9.57 10.63
C ALA A 418 22.21 8.41 9.80
N ARG A 419 21.36 7.52 9.25
CA ARG A 419 21.79 6.46 8.33
C ARG A 419 22.18 6.97 6.94
N ARG A 420 21.70 8.15 6.52
CA ARG A 420 22.06 8.80 5.23
C ARG A 420 23.31 9.66 5.35
N LEU A 421 23.82 9.85 6.57
CA LEU A 421 24.99 10.66 6.87
C LEU A 421 26.12 9.79 7.42
N ASP A 422 27.37 10.23 7.27
CA ASP A 422 28.42 9.67 8.10
C ASP A 422 28.19 10.06 9.57
N PHE A 423 28.66 9.21 10.48
CA PHE A 423 28.38 9.39 11.92
C PHE A 423 28.84 10.74 12.48
N LYS A 424 29.94 11.30 11.97
CA LYS A 424 30.46 12.59 12.45
C LYS A 424 29.55 13.73 12.00
N ARG A 425 29.07 13.70 10.74
CA ARG A 425 28.06 14.66 10.26
C ARG A 425 26.73 14.52 10.99
N ALA A 426 26.26 13.29 11.21
CA ALA A 426 25.03 13.03 11.97
C ALA A 426 25.11 13.57 13.41
N GLN A 427 26.26 13.36 14.07
CA GLN A 427 26.53 13.91 15.41
C GLN A 427 26.47 15.44 15.42
N GLY A 428 27.16 16.07 14.47
CA GLY A 428 27.17 17.53 14.34
C GLY A 428 25.78 18.09 14.09
N LEU A 429 25.01 17.46 13.21
CA LEU A 429 23.63 17.85 12.90
C LEU A 429 22.69 17.68 14.10
N ALA A 430 22.82 16.58 14.86
CA ALA A 430 22.05 16.37 16.08
C ALA A 430 22.35 17.45 17.15
N GLN A 431 23.62 17.84 17.30
CA GLN A 431 24.00 18.94 18.18
C GLN A 431 23.42 20.28 17.70
N GLN A 432 23.45 20.55 16.39
CA GLN A 432 22.82 21.75 15.82
C GLN A 432 21.31 21.76 16.04
N PHE A 433 20.62 20.63 15.90
CA PHE A 433 19.18 20.53 16.18
C PHE A 433 18.86 20.90 17.63
N GLN A 434 19.65 20.39 18.58
CA GLN A 434 19.51 20.74 19.99
C GLN A 434 19.76 22.23 20.24
N GLN A 435 20.77 22.83 19.58
CA GLN A 435 21.03 24.26 19.67
C GLN A 435 19.84 25.07 19.11
N ILE A 436 19.28 24.66 17.97
CA ILE A 436 18.11 25.30 17.34
C ILE A 436 16.89 25.28 18.29
N ASP A 437 16.62 24.16 18.95
CA ASP A 437 15.53 24.06 19.93
C ASP A 437 15.72 25.01 21.12
N GLN A 438 16.97 25.25 21.52
CA GLN A 438 17.33 26.14 22.61
C GLN A 438 17.37 27.63 22.18
N MET A 439 17.38 27.94 20.88
CA MET A 439 17.46 29.33 20.43
C MET A 439 16.23 30.14 20.86
N ALA A 440 16.45 31.41 21.23
CA ALA A 440 15.38 32.33 21.54
C ALA A 440 14.65 32.76 20.26
N LEU A 441 13.33 33.03 20.37
CA LEU A 441 12.50 33.45 19.24
C LEU A 441 13.06 34.67 18.47
N PRO A 442 13.61 35.73 19.11
CA PRO A 442 14.19 36.85 18.38
C PRO A 442 15.32 36.46 17.43
N LYS A 443 16.19 35.51 17.84
CA LYS A 443 17.29 35.01 17.00
C LYS A 443 16.80 34.17 15.84
N LEU A 444 15.73 33.37 16.07
CA LEU A 444 15.05 32.62 15.00
C LEU A 444 14.40 33.56 13.98
N LEU A 445 13.77 34.64 14.44
CA LEU A 445 13.18 35.67 13.58
C LEU A 445 14.24 36.43 12.80
N GLU A 446 15.35 36.80 13.43
CA GLU A 446 16.48 37.47 12.75
C GLU A 446 17.02 36.61 11.60
N TRP A 447 17.30 35.33 11.87
CA TRP A 447 17.67 34.35 10.84
C TRP A 447 16.62 34.29 9.73
N TYR A 448 15.35 34.13 10.09
CA TYR A 448 14.26 34.04 9.12
C TYR A 448 14.19 35.28 8.21
N THR A 449 14.24 36.49 8.78
CA THR A 449 14.21 37.73 7.99
C THR A 449 15.46 37.91 7.13
N SER A 450 16.62 37.44 7.60
CA SER A 450 17.87 37.48 6.81
C SER A 450 17.81 36.64 5.54
N THR A 451 16.85 35.71 5.44
CA THR A 451 16.64 34.90 4.22
C THR A 451 15.73 35.61 3.19
N GLY A 452 15.29 36.84 3.46
CA GLY A 452 14.47 37.64 2.56
C GLY A 452 12.96 37.50 2.76
N PHE A 453 12.51 36.71 3.75
CA PHE A 453 11.09 36.55 4.05
C PHE A 453 10.55 37.66 4.97
N PRO A 454 9.26 38.05 4.83
CA PRO A 454 8.66 39.10 5.63
C PRO A 454 8.48 38.67 7.08
N LYS A 455 8.46 39.64 7.99
CA LYS A 455 8.18 39.38 9.41
C LYS A 455 6.68 39.09 9.58
N GLU A 456 6.35 37.85 9.93
CA GLU A 456 4.97 37.40 10.14
C GLU A 456 4.57 37.50 11.62
N ALA A 457 3.39 38.06 11.90
CA ALA A 457 2.79 37.99 13.22
C ALA A 457 2.25 36.57 13.47
N GLY A 458 2.37 36.11 14.71
CA GLY A 458 1.83 34.81 15.11
C GLY A 458 2.66 33.60 14.66
N ILE A 459 3.86 33.79 14.10
CA ILE A 459 4.76 32.67 13.85
C ILE A 459 5.29 32.08 15.16
N GLU A 460 5.02 30.80 15.38
CA GLU A 460 5.46 30.12 16.58
C GLU A 460 6.95 29.80 16.53
N LYS A 461 7.59 29.75 17.70
CA LYS A 461 8.99 29.31 17.84
C LYS A 461 9.21 27.91 17.26
N SER A 462 8.26 27.00 17.48
CA SER A 462 8.26 25.61 17.03
C SER A 462 8.36 25.51 15.50
N GLU A 463 7.60 26.34 14.78
CA GLU A 463 7.56 26.36 13.32
C GLU A 463 8.87 26.89 12.72
N LEU A 464 9.42 27.98 13.26
CA LEU A 464 10.73 28.50 12.83
C LEU A 464 11.87 27.54 13.13
N ALA A 465 11.86 26.93 14.31
CA ALA A 465 12.83 25.91 14.68
C ALA A 465 12.74 24.70 13.73
N GLY A 466 11.52 24.25 13.41
CA GLY A 466 11.28 23.18 12.45
C GLY A 466 11.79 23.51 11.05
N LEU A 467 11.53 24.72 10.56
CA LEU A 467 12.01 25.18 9.25
C LEU A 467 13.54 25.26 9.21
N LEU A 468 14.17 25.87 10.22
CA LEU A 468 15.62 25.96 10.31
C LEU A 468 16.28 24.58 10.43
N LYS A 469 15.67 23.63 11.16
CA LYS A 469 16.14 22.24 11.23
C LYS A 469 16.14 21.57 9.85
N LYS A 470 15.07 21.74 9.06
CA LYS A 470 15.02 21.21 7.68
C LYS A 470 16.13 21.79 6.80
N VAL A 471 16.34 23.10 6.84
CA VAL A 471 17.41 23.78 6.08
C VAL A 471 18.79 23.27 6.51
N THR A 472 19.04 23.22 7.81
CA THR A 472 20.30 22.72 8.37
C THR A 472 20.55 21.26 7.99
N MET A 473 19.51 20.43 7.98
CA MET A 473 19.57 19.04 7.52
C MET A 473 19.99 18.97 6.05
N TRP A 474 19.36 19.73 5.16
CA TRP A 474 19.71 19.70 3.75
C TRP A 474 21.13 20.17 3.48
N HIS A 475 21.63 21.19 4.19
CA HIS A 475 23.04 21.59 4.10
C HIS A 475 24.01 20.48 4.53
N ALA A 476 23.59 19.57 5.42
CA ALA A 476 24.43 18.46 5.87
C ALA A 476 24.40 17.25 4.92
N LEU A 477 23.37 17.13 4.07
CA LEU A 477 23.22 15.99 3.15
C LEU A 477 24.32 15.98 2.07
N PRO A 478 24.85 14.79 1.72
CA PRO A 478 25.66 14.64 0.53
C PRO A 478 24.91 15.09 -0.75
N PRO A 479 25.59 15.68 -1.75
CA PRO A 479 24.94 16.21 -2.95
C PRO A 479 24.06 15.20 -3.70
N ALA A 480 24.48 13.94 -3.78
CA ALA A 480 23.68 12.87 -4.40
C ALA A 480 22.35 12.66 -3.68
N ILE A 481 22.38 12.60 -2.35
CA ILE A 481 21.21 12.39 -1.49
C ILE A 481 20.30 13.62 -1.49
N LEU A 482 20.86 14.82 -1.58
CA LEU A 482 20.11 16.07 -1.71
C LEU A 482 19.32 16.13 -3.04
N ARG A 483 19.91 15.65 -4.14
CA ARG A 483 19.21 15.53 -5.43
C ARG A 483 18.07 14.53 -5.39
N GLU A 484 18.27 13.38 -4.76
CA GLU A 484 17.19 12.41 -4.52
C GLU A 484 16.03 13.04 -3.74
N GLU A 485 16.34 13.83 -2.70
CA GLU A 485 15.34 14.55 -1.91
C GLU A 485 14.58 15.59 -2.76
N SER A 486 15.28 16.31 -3.63
CA SER A 486 14.69 17.25 -4.58
C SER A 486 13.71 16.57 -5.54
N VAL A 487 14.14 15.46 -6.15
CA VAL A 487 13.30 14.67 -7.07
C VAL A 487 12.08 14.10 -6.34
N ALA A 488 12.25 13.61 -5.11
CA ALA A 488 11.14 13.12 -4.29
C ALA A 488 10.07 14.19 -4.01
N LEU A 489 10.46 15.48 -4.01
CA LEU A 489 9.58 16.63 -3.85
C LEU A 489 9.07 17.22 -5.17
N GLY A 490 9.39 16.58 -6.31
CA GLY A 490 8.96 17.02 -7.64
C GLY A 490 9.68 18.28 -8.14
N LEU A 491 10.90 18.54 -7.64
CA LEU A 491 11.73 19.64 -8.08
C LEU A 491 12.73 19.14 -9.13
N ASP A 492 12.60 19.62 -10.36
CA ASP A 492 13.54 19.35 -11.46
C ASP A 492 14.88 20.04 -11.17
N GLY A 493 15.98 19.26 -11.13
CA GLY A 493 17.28 19.77 -10.70
C GLY A 493 18.49 18.87 -10.93
N GLU A 494 18.47 17.94 -11.89
CA GLU A 494 19.57 16.97 -12.08
C GLU A 494 20.95 17.62 -12.25
N ASN A 495 20.99 18.82 -12.82
CA ASN A 495 22.22 19.57 -13.14
C ASN A 495 22.40 20.87 -12.35
N GLU A 496 21.58 21.13 -11.35
CA GLU A 496 21.67 22.38 -10.59
C GLU A 496 22.79 22.35 -9.55
N GLU A 497 23.34 23.54 -9.28
CA GLU A 497 24.27 23.74 -8.17
C GLU A 497 23.56 23.50 -6.84
N ASN A 498 24.27 22.94 -5.85
CA ASN A 498 23.68 22.56 -4.58
C ASN A 498 22.98 23.73 -3.86
N GLU A 499 23.52 24.95 -3.96
CA GLU A 499 22.93 26.15 -3.36
C GLU A 499 21.57 26.52 -3.99
N ALA A 500 21.45 26.40 -5.32
CA ALA A 500 20.17 26.61 -6.00
C ALA A 500 19.13 25.56 -5.56
N LEU A 501 19.56 24.31 -5.42
CA LEU A 501 18.71 23.21 -4.96
C LEU A 501 18.23 23.42 -3.51
N LEU A 502 19.14 23.85 -2.64
CA LEU A 502 18.83 24.19 -1.24
C LEU A 502 17.82 25.32 -1.15
N ASN A 503 17.98 26.37 -1.96
CA ASN A 503 17.03 27.47 -2.02
C ASN A 503 15.64 27.00 -2.48
N LYS A 504 15.56 26.16 -3.52
CA LYS A 504 14.28 25.57 -3.98
C LYS A 504 13.60 24.73 -2.90
N LEU A 505 14.34 23.87 -2.22
CA LEU A 505 13.83 23.05 -1.11
C LEU A 505 13.30 23.93 0.04
N PHE A 506 14.04 24.99 0.37
CA PHE A 506 13.64 25.96 1.38
C PHE A 506 12.37 26.71 1.00
N ILE A 507 12.29 27.24 -0.22
CA ILE A 507 11.08 27.87 -0.76
C ILE A 507 9.90 26.90 -0.70
N ARG A 508 10.09 25.64 -1.13
CA ARG A 508 9.03 24.61 -1.11
C ARG A 508 8.51 24.36 0.31
N ALA A 509 9.39 24.13 1.29
CA ALA A 509 8.95 23.93 2.67
C ALA A 509 8.28 25.17 3.27
N ARG A 510 8.66 26.36 2.84
CA ARG A 510 7.99 27.60 3.23
C ARG A 510 6.59 27.71 2.62
N MET A 511 6.43 27.37 1.34
CA MET A 511 5.11 27.29 0.69
C MET A 511 4.17 26.33 1.42
N ASP A 512 4.66 25.14 1.82
CA ASP A 512 3.87 24.18 2.60
C ASP A 512 3.41 24.77 3.95
N LEU A 513 4.25 25.57 4.62
CA LEU A 513 3.91 26.20 5.90
C LEU A 513 2.89 27.33 5.72
N TRP A 514 3.00 28.13 4.66
CA TRP A 514 2.01 29.16 4.32
C TRP A 514 0.65 28.56 3.96
N ASP A 515 0.62 27.46 3.20
CA ASP A 515 -0.60 26.68 2.93
C ASP A 515 -1.28 26.23 4.23
N ALA A 516 -0.51 25.68 5.17
CA ALA A 516 -1.03 25.24 6.46
C ALA A 516 -1.64 26.39 7.29
N ARG A 517 -1.18 27.63 7.07
CA ARG A 517 -1.74 28.85 7.70
C ARG A 517 -2.92 29.45 6.96
N GLY A 518 -3.34 28.85 5.84
CA GLY A 518 -4.45 29.32 5.01
C GLY A 518 -4.05 30.35 3.95
N TYR A 519 -2.77 30.52 3.65
CA TYR A 519 -2.34 31.21 2.43
C TYR A 519 -2.19 30.17 1.33
N PRO A 520 -2.93 30.22 0.22
CA PRO A 520 -2.88 29.20 -0.82
C PRO A 520 -1.61 29.31 -1.68
N ALA A 521 -0.43 29.18 -1.05
CA ALA A 521 0.89 29.32 -1.62
C ALA A 521 1.11 28.42 -2.83
N LYS A 522 0.69 27.14 -2.75
CA LYS A 522 0.77 26.24 -3.91
C LYS A 522 -0.07 26.69 -5.11
N ARG A 523 -1.21 27.35 -4.87
CA ARG A 523 -2.09 27.85 -5.93
C ARG A 523 -1.58 29.15 -6.53
N LEU A 524 -0.95 29.99 -5.70
CA LEU A 524 -0.27 31.21 -6.16
C LEU A 524 0.93 30.87 -7.06
N GLY A 525 1.62 29.76 -6.77
CA GLY A 525 2.64 29.17 -7.66
C GLY A 525 3.98 29.91 -7.69
N ASP A 526 3.98 31.20 -7.37
CA ASP A 526 5.16 32.08 -7.32
C ASP A 526 5.46 32.54 -5.88
N VAL A 527 6.72 32.39 -5.44
CA VAL A 527 7.12 32.69 -4.06
C VAL A 527 7.04 34.19 -3.75
N ASP A 528 7.39 35.05 -4.71
CA ASP A 528 7.38 36.49 -4.51
C ASP A 528 5.95 37.02 -4.36
N THR A 529 5.02 36.45 -5.11
CA THR A 529 3.58 36.72 -4.98
C THR A 529 3.05 36.30 -3.61
N VAL A 530 3.49 35.16 -3.06
CA VAL A 530 3.10 34.73 -1.70
C VAL A 530 3.71 35.64 -0.64
N ILE A 531 4.97 36.08 -0.81
CA ILE A 531 5.61 37.05 0.08
C ILE A 531 4.81 38.36 0.10
N GLN A 532 4.38 38.86 -1.06
CA GLN A 532 3.54 40.05 -1.17
C GLN A 532 2.18 39.87 -0.49
N ALA A 533 1.52 38.72 -0.71
CA ALA A 533 0.28 38.35 -0.02
C ALA A 533 0.42 38.39 1.51
N VAL A 534 1.48 37.78 2.03
CA VAL A 534 1.74 37.70 3.47
C VAL A 534 2.05 39.09 4.02
N ALA A 535 2.99 39.83 3.41
CA ALA A 535 3.36 41.17 3.85
C ALA A 535 2.15 42.12 3.90
N ARG A 536 1.30 42.10 2.86
CA ARG A 536 0.10 42.94 2.80
C ARG A 536 -0.97 42.53 3.80
N TYR A 537 -1.09 41.25 4.13
CA TYR A 537 -1.99 40.80 5.19
C TYR A 537 -1.48 41.19 6.58
N GLU A 538 -0.18 41.15 6.81
CA GLU A 538 0.44 41.65 8.05
C GLU A 538 0.20 43.16 8.23
N GLU A 539 0.23 43.93 7.14
CA GLU A 539 -0.19 45.34 7.17
C GLU A 539 -1.65 45.48 7.63
N PHE A 540 -2.57 44.63 7.16
CA PHE A 540 -3.97 44.64 7.61
C PHE A 540 -4.10 44.30 9.10
N LEU A 541 -3.30 43.36 9.61
CA LEU A 541 -3.28 43.01 11.03
C LEU A 541 -2.75 44.15 11.91
N ALA A 542 -1.82 44.95 11.39
CA ALA A 542 -1.24 46.09 12.09
C ALA A 542 -2.12 47.35 12.07
N MET A 543 -3.11 47.43 11.17
CA MET A 543 -4.05 48.56 11.10
C MET A 543 -4.96 48.61 12.33
N ASP A 544 -5.25 49.84 12.79
CA ASP A 544 -6.29 50.04 13.77
C ASP A 544 -7.69 49.77 13.18
N ALA A 545 -8.70 49.69 14.06
CA ALA A 545 -10.05 49.34 13.66
C ALA A 545 -10.71 50.37 12.72
N GLU A 546 -10.31 51.64 12.76
CA GLU A 546 -10.88 52.69 11.90
C GLU A 546 -10.28 52.62 10.49
N ALA A 547 -8.96 52.49 10.40
CA ALA A 547 -8.24 52.29 9.14
C ALA A 547 -8.69 51.00 8.44
N LEU A 548 -8.88 49.90 9.20
CA LEU A 548 -9.36 48.65 8.65
C LEU A 548 -10.80 48.75 8.12
N ARG A 549 -11.71 49.42 8.85
CA ARG A 549 -13.09 49.68 8.37
C ARG A 549 -13.07 50.51 7.10
N LYS A 550 -12.26 51.56 7.05
CA LYS A 550 -12.11 52.41 5.86
C LYS A 550 -11.61 51.60 4.66
N LEU A 551 -10.60 50.75 4.85
CA LEU A 551 -10.09 49.87 3.80
C LEU A 551 -11.17 48.87 3.34
N TYR A 552 -11.92 48.30 4.29
CA TYR A 552 -13.03 47.40 4.02
C TYR A 552 -14.13 48.07 3.18
N GLY A 553 -14.53 49.30 3.54
CA GLY A 553 -15.47 50.11 2.76
C GLY A 553 -14.94 50.49 1.38
N GLN A 554 -13.63 50.76 1.24
CA GLN A 554 -12.99 51.02 -0.06
C GLN A 554 -13.05 49.82 -1.02
N GLN A 555 -13.11 48.60 -0.49
CA GLN A 555 -13.32 47.38 -1.30
C GLN A 555 -14.79 47.16 -1.68
N GLY A 556 -15.70 48.08 -1.32
CA GLY A 556 -17.12 48.03 -1.67
C GLY A 556 -17.98 47.22 -0.71
N PHE A 557 -17.44 46.77 0.42
CA PHE A 557 -18.21 46.03 1.42
C PHE A 557 -18.97 46.98 2.37
N PRO A 558 -20.14 46.59 2.90
CA PRO A 558 -20.98 47.49 3.68
C PRO A 558 -20.41 47.68 5.10
N GLU A 559 -20.36 48.93 5.56
CA GLU A 559 -19.93 49.27 6.93
C GLU A 559 -21.04 48.95 7.94
N GLU A 560 -21.14 47.69 8.33
CA GLU A 560 -22.15 47.24 9.29
C GLU A 560 -21.61 47.34 10.72
N ALA A 561 -22.42 47.92 11.61
CA ALA A 561 -22.06 48.14 13.02
C ALA A 561 -21.72 46.85 13.80
N LYS A 562 -22.11 45.67 13.29
CA LYS A 562 -21.90 44.36 13.94
C LYS A 562 -20.66 43.61 13.45
N MET A 563 -19.97 44.10 12.42
CA MET A 563 -18.80 43.41 11.84
C MET A 563 -17.60 43.50 12.80
N THR A 564 -17.14 42.36 13.31
CA THR A 564 -15.94 42.31 14.16
C THR A 564 -14.67 42.52 13.34
N GLN A 565 -13.59 42.99 13.97
CA GLN A 565 -12.27 43.13 13.32
C GLN A 565 -11.79 41.81 12.70
N ALA A 566 -12.01 40.70 13.39
CA ALA A 566 -11.66 39.35 12.90
C ALA A 566 -12.42 38.98 11.61
N ASN A 567 -13.71 39.32 11.52
CA ASN A 567 -14.50 39.06 10.31
C ASN A 567 -14.01 39.93 9.14
N MET A 568 -13.74 41.22 9.38
CA MET A 568 -13.18 42.12 8.36
C MET A 568 -11.82 41.62 7.85
N LEU A 569 -10.93 41.19 8.74
CA LEU A 569 -9.64 40.61 8.38
C LEU A 569 -9.80 39.33 7.56
N SER A 570 -10.74 38.45 7.92
CA SER A 570 -11.01 37.22 7.17
C SER A 570 -11.48 37.51 5.73
N VAL A 571 -12.37 38.49 5.55
CA VAL A 571 -12.83 38.92 4.22
C VAL A 571 -11.69 39.55 3.44
N LEU A 572 -10.98 40.52 4.03
CA LEU A 572 -9.86 41.20 3.37
C LEU A 572 -8.74 40.24 3.00
N ARG A 573 -8.48 39.21 3.81
CA ARG A 573 -7.55 38.13 3.48
C ARG A 573 -8.00 37.40 2.21
N THR A 574 -9.26 37.00 2.16
CA THR A 574 -9.83 36.23 1.04
C THR A 574 -9.75 37.05 -0.25
N VAL A 575 -10.17 38.31 -0.19
CA VAL A 575 -10.09 39.26 -1.30
C VAL A 575 -8.64 39.44 -1.76
N LEU A 576 -7.71 39.63 -0.82
CA LEU A 576 -6.27 39.73 -1.14
C LEU A 576 -5.73 38.47 -1.81
N MET A 577 -6.17 37.27 -1.42
CA MET A 577 -5.74 36.05 -2.11
C MET A 577 -6.29 36.03 -3.55
N TRP A 578 -7.53 36.45 -3.76
CA TRP A 578 -8.11 36.50 -5.10
C TRP A 578 -7.47 37.53 -6.02
N THR A 579 -7.05 38.69 -5.50
CA THR A 579 -6.34 39.68 -6.34
C THR A 579 -5.00 39.14 -6.85
N LEU A 580 -4.37 38.24 -6.10
CA LEU A 580 -3.06 37.67 -6.41
C LEU A 580 -3.13 36.32 -7.14
N LEU A 581 -4.27 35.62 -7.12
CA LEU A 581 -4.40 34.33 -7.79
C LEU A 581 -4.38 34.45 -9.33
N PRO A 582 -3.75 33.49 -10.03
CA PRO A 582 -3.84 33.40 -11.48
C PRO A 582 -5.28 33.22 -11.98
N SER A 583 -5.57 33.70 -13.19
CA SER A 583 -6.89 33.63 -13.83
C SER A 583 -7.45 32.19 -13.91
N ALA A 584 -6.59 31.18 -14.05
CA ALA A 584 -6.96 29.77 -14.04
C ALA A 584 -7.47 29.28 -12.67
N GLU A 585 -6.87 29.75 -11.57
CA GLU A 585 -7.24 29.38 -10.21
C GLU A 585 -8.51 30.09 -9.75
N LEU A 586 -8.69 31.37 -10.12
CA LEU A 586 -9.93 32.11 -9.85
C LEU A 586 -11.15 31.46 -10.51
N ARG A 587 -11.00 30.92 -11.73
CA ARG A 587 -12.07 30.15 -12.39
C ARG A 587 -12.47 28.92 -11.59
N LYS A 588 -11.52 28.23 -10.95
CA LYS A 588 -11.83 27.08 -10.08
C LYS A 588 -12.64 27.53 -8.86
N ASP A 589 -12.27 28.65 -8.23
CA ASP A 589 -13.03 29.20 -7.10
C ASP A 589 -14.45 29.59 -7.50
N CYS A 590 -14.63 30.22 -8.67
CA CYS A 590 -15.97 30.53 -9.20
C CYS A 590 -16.81 29.26 -9.41
N VAL A 591 -16.22 28.21 -10.01
CA VAL A 591 -16.91 26.93 -10.23
C VAL A 591 -17.27 26.25 -8.91
N GLU A 592 -16.35 26.23 -7.94
CA GLU A 592 -16.58 25.66 -6.59
C GLU A 592 -17.73 26.37 -5.87
N ARG A 593 -17.84 27.70 -6.05
CA ARG A 593 -18.92 28.54 -5.51
C ARG A 593 -20.18 28.57 -6.38
N LYS A 594 -20.23 27.82 -7.48
CA LYS A 594 -21.36 27.76 -8.44
C LYS A 594 -21.68 29.12 -9.07
N LEU A 595 -20.68 29.98 -9.23
CA LEU A 595 -20.81 31.25 -9.92
C LEU A 595 -20.71 31.03 -11.44
N PRO A 596 -21.52 31.73 -12.26
CA PRO A 596 -21.50 31.55 -13.70
C PRO A 596 -20.18 32.05 -14.30
N VAL A 597 -19.30 31.12 -14.69
CA VAL A 597 -18.07 31.41 -15.45
C VAL A 597 -18.47 31.53 -16.93
N GLU A 598 -19.12 32.62 -17.31
CA GLU A 598 -19.42 32.85 -18.72
C GLU A 598 -18.10 32.99 -19.49
N ALA A 599 -18.01 32.31 -20.62
CA ALA A 599 -16.95 32.54 -21.59
C ALA A 599 -17.18 33.92 -22.22
N SER A 600 -16.78 34.97 -21.49
CA SER A 600 -16.85 36.36 -21.94
C SER A 600 -16.35 36.43 -23.38
N GLY A 601 -17.18 37.04 -24.22
CA GLY A 601 -17.06 37.05 -25.67
C GLY A 601 -15.65 37.38 -26.18
N LYS A 602 -15.39 36.89 -27.39
CA LYS A 602 -14.11 37.01 -28.10
C LYS A 602 -13.51 38.44 -27.95
N ALA A 603 -12.34 38.52 -27.31
CA ALA A 603 -11.42 39.66 -27.21
C ALA A 603 -11.38 40.53 -25.93
N ALA A 604 -11.85 40.06 -24.76
CA ALA A 604 -11.35 40.64 -23.49
C ALA A 604 -9.89 40.18 -23.25
N ASP A 605 -9.02 41.10 -22.84
CA ASP A 605 -7.65 40.81 -22.38
C ASP A 605 -7.68 39.90 -21.14
N GLU A 606 -6.56 39.21 -20.86
CA GLU A 606 -6.50 38.29 -19.72
C GLU A 606 -6.76 39.01 -18.39
N GLU A 607 -6.30 40.25 -18.27
CA GLU A 607 -6.52 41.10 -17.10
C GLU A 607 -8.00 41.44 -16.91
N GLY A 608 -8.70 41.89 -17.97
CA GLY A 608 -10.13 42.18 -17.88
C GLY A 608 -10.97 40.93 -17.54
N ARG A 609 -10.54 39.74 -17.97
CA ARG A 609 -11.18 38.48 -17.54
C ARG A 609 -10.90 38.19 -16.07
N LYS A 610 -9.68 38.40 -15.60
CA LYS A 610 -9.30 38.23 -14.19
C LYS A 610 -10.12 39.18 -13.30
N ASP A 611 -10.23 40.45 -13.68
CA ASP A 611 -11.03 41.46 -12.98
C ASP A 611 -12.50 41.09 -12.93
N ALA A 612 -13.08 40.61 -14.04
CA ALA A 612 -14.48 40.16 -14.06
C ALA A 612 -14.74 39.00 -13.08
N LEU A 613 -13.86 38.00 -13.06
CA LEU A 613 -13.96 36.86 -12.13
C LEU A 613 -13.79 37.31 -10.67
N PHE A 614 -12.82 38.20 -10.42
CA PHE A 614 -12.59 38.78 -9.10
C PHE A 614 -13.81 39.54 -8.60
N GLN A 615 -14.40 40.42 -9.42
CA GLN A 615 -15.61 41.15 -9.06
C GLN A 615 -16.79 40.22 -8.77
N GLN A 616 -16.92 39.13 -9.53
CA GLN A 616 -17.96 38.14 -9.32
C GLN A 616 -17.81 37.43 -7.96
N LEU A 617 -16.59 37.08 -7.57
CA LEU A 617 -16.28 36.50 -6.25
C LEU A 617 -16.50 37.50 -5.11
N CYS A 618 -16.16 38.78 -5.30
CA CYS A 618 -16.44 39.84 -4.33
C CYS A 618 -17.94 40.04 -4.13
N ASN A 619 -18.73 40.03 -5.21
CA ASN A 619 -20.19 40.14 -5.16
C ASN A 619 -20.84 38.95 -4.44
N ASP A 620 -20.29 37.74 -4.61
CA ASP A 620 -20.73 36.53 -3.88
C ASP A 620 -20.51 36.66 -2.37
N ILE A 621 -19.32 37.12 -1.94
CA ILE A 621 -19.06 37.41 -0.52
C ILE A 621 -19.98 38.52 -0.01
N PHE A 622 -20.15 39.59 -0.79
CA PHE A 622 -21.03 40.70 -0.41
C PHE A 622 -22.48 40.21 -0.18
N ALA A 623 -22.99 39.37 -1.08
CA ALA A 623 -24.31 38.76 -0.93
C ALA A 623 -24.39 37.87 0.31
N ALA A 624 -23.37 37.04 0.57
CA ALA A 624 -23.32 36.19 1.75
C ALA A 624 -23.30 36.98 3.07
N ILE A 625 -22.55 38.08 3.14
CA ILE A 625 -22.50 38.97 4.31
C ILE A 625 -23.85 39.67 4.51
N SER A 626 -24.44 40.18 3.42
CA SER A 626 -25.75 40.87 3.46
C SER A 626 -26.87 39.93 3.94
N LEU A 627 -26.86 38.66 3.54
CA LEU A 627 -27.82 37.67 4.02
C LEU A 627 -27.63 37.39 5.52
N TYR A 628 -26.40 37.20 5.96
CA TYR A 628 -26.10 36.94 7.37
C TYR A 628 -26.62 38.03 8.32
N VAL A 629 -26.51 39.28 7.89
CA VAL A 629 -26.87 40.43 8.73
C VAL A 629 -28.38 40.63 8.83
N ASN A 630 -29.11 40.27 7.77
CA ASN A 630 -30.57 40.36 7.74
C ASN A 630 -31.25 39.20 8.50
N ASP A 631 -30.65 38.01 8.52
CA ASP A 631 -31.31 36.81 9.05
C ASP A 631 -31.17 36.61 10.58
N PHE A 632 -30.27 37.32 11.26
CA PHE A 632 -30.07 37.18 12.72
C PHE A 632 -30.04 38.50 13.51
N PRO A 633 -31.21 39.14 13.72
CA PRO A 633 -31.34 40.24 14.67
C PRO A 633 -31.40 39.70 16.12
N GLY A 634 -30.31 39.13 16.66
CA GLY A 634 -30.27 38.86 18.11
C GLY A 634 -29.30 37.80 18.65
N ALA A 635 -28.63 37.00 17.82
CA ALA A 635 -27.71 35.96 18.30
C ALA A 635 -26.26 36.25 17.90
N GLY A 636 -25.38 36.45 18.88
CA GLY A 636 -23.95 36.75 18.69
C GLY A 636 -23.09 35.54 18.27
N THR A 637 -23.55 34.73 17.31
CA THR A 637 -22.71 33.70 16.70
C THR A 637 -21.78 34.33 15.66
N GLY A 638 -20.56 33.79 15.52
CA GLY A 638 -19.57 34.31 14.58
C GLY A 638 -19.88 33.89 13.13
N LEU A 639 -19.62 34.79 12.19
CA LEU A 639 -19.70 34.54 10.75
C LEU A 639 -18.61 33.53 10.37
N SER A 640 -18.95 32.26 10.17
CA SER A 640 -18.03 31.29 9.55
C SER A 640 -18.21 31.39 8.03
N ILE A 641 -17.46 32.30 7.40
CA ILE A 641 -17.26 32.23 5.96
C ILE A 641 -16.51 30.93 5.72
N ALA A 642 -17.13 29.97 5.03
CA ALA A 642 -16.49 28.73 4.66
C ALA A 642 -15.26 29.07 3.79
N SER A 643 -14.09 29.13 4.43
CA SER A 643 -12.82 28.97 3.74
C SER A 643 -12.87 27.60 3.07
N SER A 644 -12.53 27.56 1.77
CA SER A 644 -12.49 26.34 0.95
C SER A 644 -11.87 25.18 1.76
N PRO A 645 -12.43 23.95 1.70
CA PRO A 645 -12.01 22.83 2.53
C PRO A 645 -10.66 22.27 2.07
N ALA A 646 -9.58 23.03 2.25
CA ALA A 646 -8.22 22.61 1.93
C ALA A 646 -7.49 21.96 3.13
N GLY A 647 -8.18 21.70 4.24
CA GLY A 647 -7.56 21.26 5.49
C GLY A 647 -8.30 20.17 6.27
N ALA A 648 -9.26 19.45 5.68
CA ALA A 648 -9.75 18.22 6.31
C ALA A 648 -8.64 17.17 6.25
N ALA A 649 -7.94 16.98 7.36
CA ALA A 649 -7.04 15.84 7.54
C ALA A 649 -7.80 14.55 7.13
N PRO A 650 -7.19 13.65 6.35
CA PRO A 650 -7.86 12.42 5.96
C PRO A 650 -8.32 11.71 7.25
N PRO A 651 -9.53 11.14 7.28
CA PRO A 651 -9.93 10.34 8.43
C PRO A 651 -8.84 9.29 8.62
N ARG A 652 -8.18 9.32 9.79
CA ARG A 652 -7.31 8.24 10.22
C ARG A 652 -8.14 6.97 10.08
N ARG A 653 -7.87 6.18 9.04
CA ARG A 653 -8.35 4.79 8.96
C ARG A 653 -7.83 4.14 10.22
N GLY A 654 -8.73 3.94 11.18
CA GLY A 654 -8.49 3.07 12.30
C GLY A 654 -8.15 1.71 11.72
N LEU A 655 -6.90 1.30 11.88
CA LEU A 655 -6.52 -0.10 11.80
C LEU A 655 -7.24 -0.79 12.96
N GLY A 656 -8.45 -1.26 12.68
CA GLY A 656 -9.14 -2.22 13.52
C GLY A 656 -8.37 -3.53 13.46
N LEU A 657 -7.47 -3.72 14.42
CA LEU A 657 -7.00 -5.04 14.81
C LEU A 657 -8.22 -5.81 15.33
N ARG A 658 -8.70 -6.78 14.53
CA ARG A 658 -9.56 -7.85 15.03
C ARG A 658 -8.67 -8.85 15.76
N HIS A 659 -9.02 -9.10 17.02
CA HIS A 659 -8.64 -10.30 17.76
C HIS A 659 -9.48 -11.48 17.31
#